data_AF-A0A015J2E4-F1
#
_entry.id   AF-A0A015J2E4-F1
#
_cell.length_a   1.000
_cell.length_b   1.000
_cell.length_c   1.000
_cell.angle_alpha   90.00
_cell.angle_beta   90.00
_cell.angle_gamma   90.00
#
_symmetry.space_group_name_H-M   'P 1'
#
loop_
_entity.id
_entity.type
_entity.pdbx_description
1 polymer ?
#
loop_
_entity_poly.entity_id
_entity_poly.type
_entity_poly.pdbx_seq_one_letter_code
_entity_poly.pdbx_strand_id
1 'polypeptide(L)'
;MSQKETLAKDSLVIKQAKLVFLGESSVGKSSIILRFASNIFQENKEPTVGAAFMTQKCRLEDKIIKFEIWDTAGQERFHSLAQMYYRNAHVAVVVYDVTNMDSFNRAKSWIKELNNQANSNIIIALLGNKIDLSRRQVSTEIAKNYALEFGLLFYEISARKDHGIREVFTKIVKLLCEDSSLKRKSKDSSLEQKSKDSSLEQKSKDSSLEQKSEDSILEQKRKHKKIIWVKFNEEPIKIAFNGEDIFDLIEEAKIKLNGLDKIKMDLIEVYKHNSVEPLKFGQVVDDSFINRYETPVEIKVKSEVIIPNDLGNLLETGECHDTIVKVGDEATGQEFKVHSQIIGARSKYFRSALSNNQNMKREDGKFYFVKPNISSEVFQIILRYVYGGAVSLKGRDASDILKLVIAVDELLLQKEISDYLQRYLIENKTEWMQQHFEYIHQISFQSDNLLVLQRFCTDLMTKSPEKIFKSSSLSEKSLISLIERDDLQMKEIEVWEYVLKWGLEKNPTLISDPTIWSDDDFQTMKDTLQHCLPLIRFYSLSSKDFLEKVRPYKKLLKHQLYEDLLKSYLDPNSEPDDNILLPRHKNIDGIIDSKIVNLNIISIISIWFDKIDINSKFAYTRELYFPCKFKLLLRGSKDGFTPEKFHKLCDNKPYTITFIKLQETGEIIGGYNPLEWKSSGFNIEAKDSFIFSFKNKDNFKNPILSRVKFTNESLFDHIYCGPSFGNDLYIGVSDNNSSSEYNHNVCKHVNYERKIRETEDYFLIEDYEVFQIILD
;
A
#
# COMPACT_ATOMS: atom_id res chain seq x y z
N MET A 1 23.86 -22.68 61.60
CA MET A 1 23.63 -21.35 62.22
C MET A 1 24.34 -20.33 61.34
N SER A 2 23.59 -19.44 60.66
CA SER A 2 24.03 -18.27 59.85
C SER A 2 24.84 -18.59 58.57
N GLN A 3 24.64 -18.06 57.36
CA GLN A 3 23.85 -16.98 56.72
C GLN A 3 23.91 -17.32 55.19
N LYS A 4 22.82 -17.50 54.44
CA LYS A 4 22.07 -16.48 53.67
C LYS A 4 22.88 -15.22 53.32
N GLU A 5 23.38 -15.16 52.09
CA GLU A 5 23.48 -13.91 51.31
C GLU A 5 23.26 -14.20 49.82
N THR A 6 22.50 -13.30 49.20
CA THR A 6 21.67 -13.52 48.01
C THR A 6 22.27 -12.71 46.86
N LEU A 7 22.74 -13.36 45.79
CA LEU A 7 22.94 -12.70 44.50
C LEU A 7 21.62 -12.78 43.71
N ALA A 8 20.74 -11.81 43.96
CA ALA A 8 19.54 -11.61 43.17
C ALA A 8 19.92 -11.27 41.72
N LYS A 9 19.55 -12.14 40.78
CA LYS A 9 19.54 -11.79 39.36
C LYS A 9 18.45 -10.74 39.15
N ASP A 10 18.84 -9.50 38.88
CA ASP A 10 17.93 -8.43 38.46
C ASP A 10 17.20 -8.84 37.18
N SER A 11 15.96 -9.29 37.35
CA SER A 11 15.04 -9.48 36.24
C SER A 11 14.54 -8.12 35.78
N LEU A 12 14.87 -7.74 34.53
CA LEU A 12 14.31 -6.56 33.86
C LEU A 12 12.78 -6.61 33.90
N VAL A 13 12.17 -5.78 34.75
CA VAL A 13 10.71 -5.69 34.86
C VAL A 13 10.16 -4.99 33.62
N ILE A 14 9.47 -5.74 32.76
CA ILE A 14 8.77 -5.18 31.59
C ILE A 14 7.44 -4.59 32.07
N LYS A 15 7.30 -3.28 32.01
CA LYS A 15 6.02 -2.59 32.27
C LYS A 15 5.25 -2.41 30.96
N GLN A 16 3.95 -2.66 30.97
CA GLN A 16 3.06 -2.37 29.83
C GLN A 16 2.38 -1.02 30.06
N ALA A 17 2.27 -0.20 29.01
CA ALA A 17 1.61 1.10 29.06
C ALA A 17 0.76 1.33 27.81
N LYS A 18 -0.54 1.58 28.00
CA LYS A 18 -1.45 1.95 26.92
C LYS A 18 -1.25 3.42 26.53
N LEU A 19 -0.94 3.67 25.26
CA LEU A 19 -0.70 4.99 24.68
C LEU A 19 -1.67 5.23 23.53
N VAL A 20 -2.34 6.37 23.51
CA VAL A 20 -3.33 6.72 22.47
C VAL A 20 -2.94 8.00 21.75
N PHE A 21 -3.09 8.02 20.43
CA PHE A 21 -2.89 9.21 19.61
C PHE A 21 -4.23 9.85 19.25
N LEU A 22 -4.37 11.16 19.47
CA LEU A 22 -5.58 11.94 19.21
C LEU A 22 -5.22 13.22 18.43
N GLY A 23 -6.20 13.80 17.73
CA GLY A 23 -6.01 14.97 16.88
C GLY A 23 -6.75 14.85 15.55
N GLU A 24 -6.86 15.96 14.82
CA GLU A 24 -7.60 16.03 13.54
C GLU A 24 -7.02 15.11 12.46
N SER A 25 -7.77 14.89 11.38
CA SER A 25 -7.28 14.18 10.20
C SER A 25 -6.05 14.90 9.61
N SER A 26 -5.14 14.14 9.02
CA SER A 26 -3.98 14.69 8.30
C SER A 26 -2.93 15.49 9.11
N VAL A 27 -3.04 15.55 10.44
CA VAL A 27 -1.99 16.16 11.32
C VAL A 27 -0.72 15.30 11.44
N GLY A 28 -0.75 14.03 10.99
CA GLY A 28 0.41 13.15 10.90
C GLY A 28 0.61 12.16 12.06
N LYS A 29 -0.42 11.87 12.86
CA LYS A 29 -0.40 10.86 13.96
C LYS A 29 0.23 9.54 13.53
N SER A 30 -0.30 8.96 12.46
CA SER A 30 0.15 7.68 11.91
C SER A 30 1.57 7.71 11.33
N SER A 31 2.06 8.88 10.93
CA SER A 31 3.44 9.08 10.47
C SER A 31 4.41 9.20 11.63
N ILE A 32 4.01 9.84 12.74
CA ILE A 32 4.79 9.88 13.99
C ILE A 32 4.94 8.46 14.56
N ILE A 33 3.86 7.69 14.57
CA ILE A 33 3.86 6.30 15.06
C ILE A 33 4.79 5.43 14.21
N LEU A 34 4.68 5.48 12.87
CA LEU A 34 5.58 4.74 11.98
C LEU A 34 7.05 5.14 12.18
N ARG A 35 7.31 6.45 12.33
CA ARG A 35 8.66 6.93 12.56
C ARG A 35 9.21 6.44 13.90
N PHE A 36 8.42 6.47 14.96
CA PHE A 36 8.81 5.95 16.27
C PHE A 36 9.03 4.43 16.29
N ALA A 37 8.17 3.67 15.60
CA ALA A 37 8.20 2.21 15.65
C ALA A 37 9.25 1.59 14.71
N SER A 38 9.38 2.12 13.50
CA SER A 38 10.13 1.49 12.41
C SER A 38 11.20 2.40 11.80
N ASN A 39 11.34 3.63 12.28
CA ASN A 39 12.22 4.65 11.69
C ASN A 39 11.96 4.88 10.18
N ILE A 40 10.70 4.77 9.74
CA ILE A 40 10.25 4.96 8.35
C ILE A 40 9.30 6.16 8.27
N PHE A 41 9.33 6.88 7.14
CA PHE A 41 8.32 7.89 6.78
C PHE A 41 7.82 7.67 5.36
N GLN A 42 6.53 7.86 5.14
CA GLN A 42 5.86 7.72 3.85
C GLN A 42 5.19 9.05 3.47
N GLU A 43 5.51 9.59 2.29
CA GLU A 43 5.01 10.91 1.85
C GLU A 43 3.50 10.92 1.54
N ASN A 44 2.96 9.84 0.98
CA ASN A 44 1.54 9.73 0.58
C ASN A 44 0.79 8.67 1.40
N LYS A 45 0.87 8.77 2.72
CA LYS A 45 0.16 7.83 3.61
C LYS A 45 -1.35 8.08 3.57
N GLU A 46 -2.13 7.04 3.25
CA GLU A 46 -3.60 7.11 3.24
C GLU A 46 -4.18 7.44 4.64
N PRO A 47 -5.34 8.12 4.71
CA PRO A 47 -6.00 8.41 5.99
C PRO A 47 -6.37 7.12 6.74
N THR A 48 -6.04 7.07 8.04
CA THR A 48 -6.41 5.94 8.90
C THR A 48 -7.92 5.83 9.06
N VAL A 49 -8.47 4.67 8.68
CA VAL A 49 -9.89 4.31 8.85
C VAL A 49 -10.04 3.58 10.19
N GLY A 50 -10.78 4.17 11.14
CA GLY A 50 -10.99 3.59 12.48
C GLY A 50 -9.78 3.72 13.41
N ALA A 51 -9.47 2.69 14.21
CA ALA A 51 -8.28 2.68 15.07
C ALA A 51 -7.37 1.49 14.75
N ALA A 52 -6.08 1.76 14.57
CA ALA A 52 -5.05 0.74 14.37
C ALA A 52 -4.26 0.52 15.67
N PHE A 53 -3.94 -0.75 15.96
CA PHE A 53 -3.21 -1.16 17.16
C PHE A 53 -1.82 -1.65 16.79
N MET A 54 -0.80 -1.21 17.52
CA MET A 54 0.54 -1.78 17.44
C MET A 54 1.25 -1.76 18.79
N THR A 55 2.33 -2.54 18.93
CA THR A 55 3.13 -2.53 20.14
C THR A 55 4.57 -2.16 19.86
N GLN A 56 5.13 -1.23 20.65
CA GLN A 56 6.53 -0.81 20.54
C GLN A 56 7.23 -0.89 21.89
N LYS A 57 8.39 -1.56 21.93
CA LYS A 57 9.24 -1.59 23.13
C LYS A 57 10.18 -0.39 23.13
N CYS A 58 10.17 0.39 24.21
CA CYS A 58 11.12 1.47 24.44
C CYS A 58 12.00 1.12 25.65
N ARG A 59 13.33 1.16 25.45
CA ARG A 59 14.31 0.91 26.50
C ARG A 59 14.82 2.23 27.06
N LEU A 60 14.77 2.37 28.38
CA LEU A 60 15.38 3.47 29.10
C LEU A 60 16.18 2.91 30.26
N GLU A 61 17.50 3.06 30.21
CA GLU A 61 18.44 2.53 31.23
C GLU A 61 18.19 1.03 31.46
N ASP A 62 17.77 0.65 32.67
CA ASP A 62 17.50 -0.72 33.12
C ASP A 62 16.00 -1.09 33.08
N LYS A 63 15.17 -0.34 32.36
CA LYS A 63 13.72 -0.58 32.24
C LYS A 63 13.30 -0.70 30.78
N ILE A 64 12.40 -1.64 30.53
CA ILE A 64 11.75 -1.81 29.22
C ILE A 64 10.27 -1.54 29.40
N ILE A 65 9.75 -0.53 28.71
CA ILE A 65 8.31 -0.29 28.61
C ILE A 65 7.82 -0.81 27.26
N LYS A 66 6.81 -1.69 27.30
CA LYS A 66 6.05 -2.09 26.10
C LYS A 66 4.85 -1.16 25.96
N PHE A 67 4.89 -0.27 24.98
CA PHE A 67 3.75 0.56 24.62
C PHE A 67 2.74 -0.25 23.82
N GLU A 68 1.47 -0.11 24.19
CA GLU A 68 0.30 -0.54 23.43
C GLU A 68 -0.30 0.70 22.76
N ILE A 69 0.10 0.96 21.53
CA ILE A 69 -0.17 2.20 20.81
C ILE A 69 -1.48 2.06 20.02
N TRP A 70 -2.40 2.98 20.27
CA TRP A 70 -3.67 3.12 19.56
C TRP A 70 -3.60 4.35 18.65
N ASP A 71 -3.51 4.11 17.34
CA ASP A 71 -3.58 5.13 16.29
C ASP A 71 -5.04 5.34 15.88
N THR A 72 -5.64 6.47 16.25
CA THR A 72 -7.07 6.72 15.95
C THR A 72 -7.27 7.57 14.69
N ALA A 73 -8.37 7.33 13.99
CA ALA A 73 -8.85 8.20 12.92
C ALA A 73 -9.06 9.61 13.47
N GLY A 74 -8.65 10.61 12.68
CA GLY A 74 -8.84 12.03 13.03
C GLY A 74 -10.12 12.65 12.49
N GLN A 75 -11.05 11.84 11.94
CA GLN A 75 -12.29 12.35 11.39
C GLN A 75 -13.34 12.56 12.48
N GLU A 76 -14.01 13.70 12.42
CA GLU A 76 -15.07 14.17 13.31
C GLU A 76 -16.27 13.23 13.39
N ARG A 77 -16.57 12.48 12.32
CA ARG A 77 -17.67 11.49 12.30
C ARG A 77 -17.47 10.32 13.25
N PHE A 78 -16.23 10.05 13.68
CA PHE A 78 -15.92 8.98 14.65
C PHE A 78 -15.62 9.50 16.05
N HIS A 79 -15.89 10.79 16.32
CA HIS A 79 -15.60 11.42 17.61
C HIS A 79 -16.29 10.71 18.80
N SER A 80 -17.51 10.20 18.61
CA SER A 80 -18.24 9.42 19.63
C SER A 80 -17.54 8.10 20.03
N LEU A 81 -16.63 7.58 19.19
CA LEU A 81 -15.86 6.36 19.48
C LEU A 81 -14.56 6.65 20.24
N ALA A 82 -14.15 7.92 20.36
CA ALA A 82 -12.86 8.28 20.96
C ALA A 82 -12.73 7.86 22.43
N GLN A 83 -13.81 7.98 23.20
CA GLN A 83 -13.90 7.53 24.59
C GLN A 83 -13.47 6.07 24.78
N MET A 84 -13.78 5.19 23.83
CA MET A 84 -13.41 3.78 23.91
C MET A 84 -11.89 3.59 23.83
N TYR A 85 -11.18 4.46 23.10
CA TYR A 85 -9.74 4.32 22.87
C TYR A 85 -8.89 4.86 24.00
N TYR A 86 -9.21 6.03 24.55
CA TYR A 86 -8.44 6.60 25.66
C TYR A 86 -8.88 6.10 27.04
N ARG A 87 -9.95 5.30 27.15
CA ARG A 87 -10.31 4.60 28.39
C ARG A 87 -9.15 3.73 28.88
N ASN A 88 -8.75 3.92 30.14
CA ASN A 88 -7.60 3.25 30.75
C ASN A 88 -6.26 3.48 30.03
N ALA A 89 -6.15 4.53 29.20
CA ALA A 89 -4.86 4.94 28.66
C ALA A 89 -3.98 5.51 29.78
N HIS A 90 -2.70 5.17 29.74
CA HIS A 90 -1.68 5.73 30.63
C HIS A 90 -1.12 7.03 30.06
N VAL A 91 -1.11 7.15 28.72
CA VAL A 91 -0.61 8.31 27.99
C VAL A 91 -1.56 8.65 26.85
N ALA A 92 -1.89 9.92 26.67
CA ALA A 92 -2.54 10.47 25.49
C ALA A 92 -1.61 11.46 24.79
N VAL A 93 -1.41 11.27 23.48
CA VAL A 93 -0.62 12.14 22.62
C VAL A 93 -1.56 12.88 21.68
N VAL A 94 -1.76 14.17 21.90
CA VAL A 94 -2.61 15.04 21.09
C VAL A 94 -1.75 15.79 20.08
N VAL A 95 -2.02 15.60 18.80
CA VAL A 95 -1.20 16.13 17.70
C VAL A 95 -1.95 17.21 16.93
N TYR A 96 -1.27 18.30 16.60
CA TYR A 96 -1.72 19.31 15.65
C TYR A 96 -0.65 19.59 14.58
N ASP A 97 -1.06 20.17 13.47
CA ASP A 97 -0.18 20.61 12.38
C ASP A 97 0.19 22.09 12.61
N VAL A 98 1.49 22.41 12.70
CA VAL A 98 1.94 23.80 12.94
C VAL A 98 1.56 24.76 11.81
N THR A 99 1.22 24.24 10.63
CA THR A 99 0.78 25.01 9.46
C THR A 99 -0.73 25.23 9.40
N ASN A 100 -1.51 24.70 10.36
CA ASN A 100 -2.96 24.78 10.38
C ASN A 100 -3.49 25.15 11.78
N MET A 101 -3.99 26.38 11.94
CA MET A 101 -4.55 26.89 13.20
C MET A 101 -5.80 26.14 13.67
N ASP A 102 -6.66 25.67 12.76
CA ASP A 102 -7.87 24.92 13.10
C ASP A 102 -7.53 23.59 13.77
N SER A 103 -6.49 22.92 13.28
CA SER A 103 -6.00 21.67 13.87
C SER A 103 -5.54 21.84 15.32
N PHE A 104 -4.97 23.01 15.64
CA PHE A 104 -4.60 23.38 17.01
C PHE A 104 -5.83 23.67 17.88
N ASN A 105 -6.82 24.37 17.35
CA ASN A 105 -8.10 24.58 18.05
C ASN A 105 -8.81 23.25 18.34
N ARG A 106 -8.78 22.30 17.41
CA ARG A 106 -9.28 20.93 17.62
C ARG A 106 -8.49 20.18 18.69
N ALA A 107 -7.16 20.31 18.72
CA ALA A 107 -6.32 19.73 19.76
C ALA A 107 -6.71 20.24 21.16
N LYS A 108 -7.03 21.53 21.31
CA LYS A 108 -7.54 22.09 22.58
C LYS A 108 -8.85 21.44 23.03
N SER A 109 -9.77 21.17 22.10
CA SER A 109 -11.02 20.47 22.41
C SER A 109 -10.76 19.04 22.89
N TRP A 110 -9.84 18.30 22.26
CA TRP A 110 -9.42 16.97 22.72
C TRP A 110 -8.82 16.99 24.12
N ILE A 111 -8.01 18.00 24.44
CA ILE A 111 -7.41 18.14 25.77
C ILE A 111 -8.47 18.42 26.83
N LYS A 112 -9.45 19.29 26.53
CA LYS A 112 -10.59 19.54 27.42
C LYS A 112 -11.39 18.26 27.67
N GLU A 113 -11.63 17.46 26.64
CA GLU A 113 -12.34 16.18 26.77
C GLU A 113 -11.57 15.17 27.63
N LEU A 114 -10.27 15.01 27.39
CA LEU A 114 -9.40 14.14 28.19
C LEU A 114 -9.39 14.57 29.66
N ASN A 115 -9.28 15.87 29.94
CA ASN A 115 -9.31 16.37 31.32
C ASN A 115 -10.65 16.12 32.02
N ASN A 116 -11.76 16.06 31.28
CA ASN A 116 -13.10 15.84 31.84
C ASN A 116 -13.46 14.35 31.99
N GLN A 117 -12.97 13.48 31.10
CA GLN A 117 -13.49 12.12 30.94
C GLN A 117 -12.43 11.01 31.10
N ALA A 118 -11.14 11.33 31.01
CA ALA A 118 -10.08 10.33 31.20
C ALA A 118 -9.75 10.13 32.68
N ASN A 119 -8.95 9.11 32.98
CA ASN A 119 -8.45 8.86 34.33
C ASN A 119 -7.59 10.04 34.80
N SER A 120 -7.73 10.45 36.07
CA SER A 120 -6.99 11.58 36.68
C SER A 120 -5.45 11.47 36.64
N ASN A 121 -4.93 10.31 36.24
CA ASN A 121 -3.49 10.01 36.18
C ASN A 121 -2.96 9.81 34.75
N ILE A 122 -3.72 10.20 33.73
CA ILE A 122 -3.25 10.12 32.34
C ILE A 122 -2.17 11.19 32.08
N ILE A 123 -1.05 10.81 31.47
CA ILE A 123 -0.05 11.77 30.99
C ILE A 123 -0.53 12.29 29.64
N ILE A 124 -0.70 13.61 29.51
CA ILE A 124 -1.12 14.24 28.25
C ILE A 124 0.06 14.97 27.62
N ALA A 125 0.39 14.61 26.38
CA ALA A 125 1.42 15.25 25.57
C ALA A 125 0.79 15.98 24.37
N LEU A 126 1.12 17.26 24.19
CA LEU A 126 0.72 18.09 23.05
C LEU A 126 1.89 18.23 22.07
N LEU A 127 1.72 17.73 20.85
CA LEU A 127 2.75 17.71 19.82
C LEU A 127 2.39 18.58 18.62
N GLY A 128 3.24 19.57 18.32
CA GLY A 128 3.18 20.34 17.07
C GLY A 128 3.99 19.65 15.98
N ASN A 129 3.35 19.04 15.00
CA ASN A 129 4.00 18.30 13.92
C ASN A 129 4.18 19.16 12.65
N LYS A 130 5.05 18.69 11.74
CA LYS A 130 5.38 19.31 10.44
C LYS A 130 6.17 20.62 10.55
N ILE A 131 7.03 20.76 11.55
CA ILE A 131 7.93 21.92 11.66
C ILE A 131 8.94 22.05 10.52
N ASP A 132 9.07 21.02 9.69
CA ASP A 132 9.87 21.08 8.47
C ASP A 132 9.25 21.93 7.36
N LEU A 133 7.97 22.32 7.48
CA LEU A 133 7.27 23.19 6.55
C LEU A 133 7.39 24.67 6.96
N SER A 134 7.59 25.56 5.99
CA SER A 134 7.81 27.00 6.22
C SER A 134 6.54 27.81 6.48
N ARG A 135 5.35 27.30 6.13
CA ARG A 135 4.05 27.99 6.22
C ARG A 135 3.41 27.89 7.61
N ARG A 136 4.13 28.25 8.67
CA ARG A 136 3.64 28.16 10.06
C ARG A 136 2.48 29.13 10.32
N GLN A 137 1.39 28.63 10.88
CA GLN A 137 0.25 29.43 11.36
C GLN A 137 0.15 29.46 12.90
N VAL A 138 0.64 28.42 13.58
CA VAL A 138 0.64 28.33 15.04
C VAL A 138 2.04 28.67 15.56
N SER A 139 2.19 29.79 16.26
CA SER A 139 3.48 30.15 16.87
C SER A 139 3.83 29.20 18.01
N THR A 140 5.11 28.91 18.17
CA THR A 140 5.61 28.06 19.25
C THR A 140 5.26 28.62 20.62
N GLU A 141 5.24 29.95 20.80
CA GLU A 141 4.86 30.58 22.07
C GLU A 141 3.41 30.32 22.43
N ILE A 142 2.47 30.42 21.47
CA ILE A 142 1.04 30.21 21.73
C ILE A 142 0.81 28.77 22.21
N ALA A 143 1.39 27.78 21.53
CA ALA A 143 1.21 26.38 21.88
C ALA A 143 1.92 26.01 23.20
N LYS A 144 3.11 26.58 23.44
CA LYS A 144 3.87 26.38 24.67
C LYS A 144 3.17 27.00 25.88
N ASN A 145 2.63 28.22 25.76
CA ASN A 145 1.87 28.88 26.83
C ASN A 145 0.61 28.08 27.18
N TYR A 146 -0.11 27.60 26.17
CA TYR A 146 -1.27 26.73 26.38
C TYR A 146 -0.88 25.42 27.09
N ALA A 147 0.23 24.78 26.70
CA ALA A 147 0.70 23.58 27.39
C ALA A 147 1.09 23.84 28.85
N LEU A 148 1.72 24.98 29.15
CA LEU A 148 2.06 25.37 30.52
C LEU A 148 0.82 25.61 31.38
N GLU A 149 -0.19 26.30 30.83
CA GLU A 149 -1.46 26.57 31.51
C GLU A 149 -2.19 25.29 31.94
N PHE A 150 -2.17 24.26 31.09
CA PHE A 150 -2.86 22.98 31.34
C PHE A 150 -1.94 21.85 31.84
N GLY A 151 -0.68 22.14 32.18
CA GLY A 151 0.26 21.16 32.72
C GLY A 151 0.63 20.01 31.76
N LEU A 152 0.65 20.28 30.46
CA LEU A 152 0.87 19.28 29.40
C LEU A 152 2.35 19.14 29.05
N LEU A 153 2.74 17.94 28.58
CA LEU A 153 4.06 17.75 27.98
C LEU A 153 4.07 18.32 26.55
N PHE A 154 4.88 19.33 26.26
CA PHE A 154 4.91 19.99 24.95
C PHE A 154 6.21 19.76 24.18
N TYR A 155 6.07 19.39 22.90
CA TYR A 155 7.19 19.32 21.95
C TYR A 155 6.73 19.71 20.54
N GLU A 156 7.66 20.24 19.77
CA GLU A 156 7.51 20.39 18.33
C GLU A 156 8.38 19.36 17.61
N ILE A 157 7.82 18.71 16.60
CA ILE A 157 8.42 17.55 15.94
C ILE A 157 8.26 17.61 14.42
N SER A 158 9.13 16.88 13.71
CA SER A 158 8.96 16.56 12.30
C SER A 158 9.06 15.05 12.10
N ALA A 159 7.92 14.41 11.82
CA ALA A 159 7.92 13.00 11.40
C ALA A 159 8.73 12.76 10.12
N ARG A 160 8.78 13.75 9.21
CA ARG A 160 9.55 13.68 7.96
C ARG A 160 11.05 13.66 8.23
N LYS A 161 11.56 14.61 9.03
CA LYS A 161 12.99 14.79 9.31
C LYS A 161 13.51 13.99 10.52
N ASP A 162 12.67 13.14 11.14
CA ASP A 162 12.97 12.44 12.41
C ASP A 162 13.42 13.40 13.53
N HIS A 163 12.81 14.58 13.61
CA HIS A 163 13.18 15.60 14.60
C HIS A 163 12.22 15.54 15.80
N GLY A 164 12.78 15.45 17.01
CA GLY A 164 12.03 15.57 18.28
C GLY A 164 11.22 14.33 18.70
N ILE A 165 11.19 13.28 17.89
CA ILE A 165 10.38 12.08 18.15
C ILE A 165 10.97 11.25 19.29
N ARG A 166 12.26 10.94 19.25
CA ARG A 166 12.90 10.12 20.31
C ARG A 166 12.88 10.82 21.66
N GLU A 167 13.05 12.13 21.66
CA GLU A 167 13.06 12.98 22.85
C GLU A 167 11.70 12.96 23.56
N VAL A 168 10.61 13.12 22.81
CA VAL A 168 9.22 13.03 23.32
C VAL A 168 8.98 11.69 24.02
N PHE A 169 9.22 10.58 23.32
CA PHE A 169 8.92 9.26 23.85
C PHE A 169 9.83 8.88 25.03
N THR A 170 11.10 9.31 24.99
CA THR A 170 12.02 9.17 26.13
C THR A 170 11.48 9.90 27.35
N LYS A 171 10.97 11.13 27.19
CA LYS A 171 10.40 11.91 28.29
C LYS A 171 9.11 11.30 28.84
N ILE A 172 8.24 10.77 27.96
CA ILE A 172 7.03 10.01 28.36
C ILE A 172 7.41 8.79 29.20
N VAL A 173 8.42 8.02 28.78
CA VAL A 173 8.89 6.82 29.52
C VAL A 173 9.42 7.21 30.90
N LYS A 174 10.16 8.32 31.02
CA LYS A 174 10.63 8.84 32.32
C LYS A 174 9.45 9.13 33.26
N LEU A 175 8.44 9.85 32.79
CA LEU A 175 7.25 10.20 33.59
C LEU A 175 6.47 8.94 34.04
N LEU A 176 6.29 7.95 33.16
CA LEU A 176 5.66 6.67 33.52
C LEU A 176 6.44 5.89 34.59
N CYS A 177 7.77 5.97 34.56
CA CYS A 177 8.63 5.36 35.57
C CYS A 177 8.56 6.07 36.92
N GLU A 178 8.39 7.39 36.93
CA GLU A 178 8.28 8.23 38.13
C GLU A 178 6.90 8.06 38.81
N ASP A 179 5.80 8.05 38.07
CA ASP A 179 4.43 7.91 38.61
C ASP A 179 4.21 6.54 39.31
N SER A 180 4.92 5.51 38.83
CA SER A 180 4.90 4.18 39.45
C SER A 180 5.79 4.04 40.70
N SER A 181 6.67 5.00 40.98
CA SER A 181 7.48 5.06 42.20
C SER A 181 6.77 5.80 43.35
N LEU A 182 5.89 6.76 43.03
CA LEU A 182 5.08 7.51 44.00
C LEU A 182 3.92 6.68 44.57
N LYS A 183 3.30 5.81 43.76
CA LYS A 183 2.24 4.88 44.22
C LYS A 183 2.74 3.76 45.16
N ARG A 184 4.05 3.51 45.20
CA ARG A 184 4.66 2.58 46.19
C ARG A 184 4.93 3.27 47.53
N LYS A 185 5.30 4.56 47.53
CA LYS A 185 5.55 5.32 48.77
C LYS A 185 4.27 5.67 49.57
N SER A 186 3.10 5.71 48.93
CA SER A 186 1.81 5.94 49.61
C SER A 186 1.18 4.70 50.23
N LYS A 187 1.72 3.49 49.99
CA LYS A 187 1.30 2.25 50.66
C LYS A 187 2.25 1.77 51.77
N ASP A 188 3.49 2.26 51.78
CA ASP A 188 4.53 1.89 52.76
C ASP A 188 4.87 3.01 53.78
N SER A 189 4.03 4.04 53.93
CA SER A 189 4.24 5.12 54.93
C SER A 189 3.46 4.94 56.24
N SER A 190 2.94 3.74 56.52
CA SER A 190 2.67 3.31 57.88
C SER A 190 3.65 2.18 58.24
N LEU A 191 4.63 2.53 59.08
CA LEU A 191 5.65 1.73 59.76
C LEU A 191 7.08 2.16 59.40
N GLU A 192 7.73 2.72 60.43
CA GLU A 192 9.18 2.83 60.68
C GLU A 192 9.86 4.19 60.45
N GLN A 193 9.79 4.99 61.51
CA GLN A 193 10.79 5.98 61.91
C GLN A 193 11.92 5.31 62.71
N LYS A 194 13.11 5.95 62.66
CA LYS A 194 14.41 5.71 63.35
C LYS A 194 15.38 4.90 62.47
N SER A 195 16.63 5.28 62.23
CA SER A 195 17.59 6.24 62.82
C SER A 195 18.76 6.40 61.82
N LYS A 196 19.05 7.61 61.34
CA LYS A 196 20.27 8.43 61.58
C LYS A 196 21.65 7.75 61.76
N ASP A 197 22.55 8.22 60.88
CA ASP A 197 23.92 8.75 61.10
C ASP A 197 25.21 7.93 60.84
N SER A 198 26.11 8.62 60.10
CA SER A 198 27.59 8.55 60.05
C SER A 198 28.26 7.32 59.40
N SER A 199 29.38 7.35 58.66
CA SER A 199 30.41 8.37 58.38
C SER A 199 31.44 7.83 57.34
N LEU A 200 31.81 8.70 56.38
CA LEU A 200 33.16 9.13 55.92
C LEU A 200 34.35 8.15 55.69
N GLU A 201 35.01 8.35 54.53
CA GLU A 201 36.47 8.44 54.24
C GLU A 201 37.38 7.18 54.39
N GLN A 202 38.50 6.95 53.68
CA GLN A 202 39.26 7.58 52.59
C GLN A 202 40.34 6.59 52.07
N LYS A 203 40.62 6.67 50.76
CA LYS A 203 41.93 6.63 50.04
C LYS A 203 43.16 5.81 50.54
N SER A 204 43.61 4.95 49.62
CA SER A 204 44.92 4.97 48.89
C SER A 204 46.18 4.27 49.43
N LYS A 205 46.96 3.80 48.43
CA LYS A 205 48.36 3.34 48.37
C LYS A 205 48.60 1.86 48.71
N ASP A 206 49.07 1.06 47.75
CA ASP A 206 50.49 1.09 47.40
C ASP A 206 50.77 0.58 45.98
N SER A 207 51.86 1.07 45.42
CA SER A 207 52.35 0.87 44.06
C SER A 207 53.52 -0.11 44.01
N SER A 208 53.72 -0.67 42.80
CA SER A 208 54.98 -1.15 42.23
C SER A 208 55.66 -2.38 42.85
N LEU A 209 55.60 -3.50 42.13
CA LEU A 209 56.74 -4.17 41.47
C LEU A 209 56.29 -5.55 41.00
N GLU A 210 55.92 -5.68 39.72
CA GLU A 210 56.17 -6.87 38.88
C GLU A 210 55.67 -6.59 37.44
N GLN A 211 56.22 -5.53 36.83
CA GLN A 211 56.36 -5.47 35.39
C GLN A 211 57.65 -6.22 35.04
N LYS A 212 57.52 -7.52 34.71
CA LYS A 212 58.47 -8.32 33.90
C LYS A 212 58.01 -9.78 33.80
N SER A 213 56.83 -10.03 33.26
CA SER A 213 56.47 -11.39 32.78
C SER A 213 55.18 -11.50 31.95
N GLU A 214 54.28 -10.50 31.94
CA GLU A 214 53.02 -10.63 31.18
C GLU A 214 53.00 -9.90 29.83
N ASP A 215 53.87 -8.90 29.60
CA ASP A 215 54.01 -8.25 28.29
C ASP A 215 54.62 -9.18 27.22
N SER A 216 55.26 -10.30 27.62
CA SER A 216 55.74 -11.33 26.70
C SER A 216 54.72 -12.42 26.37
N ILE A 217 53.55 -12.46 27.03
CA ILE A 217 52.45 -13.39 26.69
C ILE A 217 51.37 -12.67 25.88
N LEU A 218 51.29 -11.33 25.97
CA LEU A 218 50.33 -10.52 25.21
C LEU A 218 50.77 -10.21 23.76
N GLU A 219 52.03 -10.46 23.39
CA GLU A 219 52.57 -10.17 22.05
C GLU A 219 52.69 -11.39 21.10
N GLN A 220 52.28 -12.59 21.52
CA GLN A 220 52.28 -13.78 20.63
C GLN A 220 50.91 -14.39 20.29
N LYS A 221 49.79 -13.71 20.60
CA LYS A 221 48.45 -14.10 20.08
C LYS A 221 47.56 -12.92 19.67
N ARG A 222 48.12 -11.87 19.06
CA ARG A 222 47.32 -10.92 18.25
C ARG A 222 46.96 -11.55 16.89
N LYS A 223 46.14 -12.62 16.92
CA LYS A 223 45.43 -13.09 15.73
C LYS A 223 44.43 -12.00 15.33
N HIS A 224 44.47 -11.61 14.06
CA HIS A 224 43.65 -10.53 13.52
C HIS A 224 42.17 -10.86 13.76
N LYS A 225 41.47 -10.02 14.53
CA LYS A 225 40.01 -10.13 14.71
C LYS A 225 39.34 -10.01 13.35
N LYS A 226 38.72 -11.09 12.89
CA LYS A 226 38.00 -11.12 11.62
C LYS A 226 36.58 -10.60 11.86
N ILE A 227 36.10 -9.74 10.96
CA ILE A 227 34.79 -9.10 11.07
C ILE A 227 33.94 -9.59 9.92
N ILE A 228 32.76 -10.13 10.23
CA ILE A 228 31.77 -10.51 9.22
C ILE A 228 30.44 -9.79 9.47
N TRP A 229 29.69 -9.59 8.39
CA TRP A 229 28.32 -9.10 8.44
C TRP A 229 27.37 -10.27 8.25
N VAL A 230 26.46 -10.46 9.19
CA VAL A 230 25.42 -11.49 9.20
C VAL A 230 24.07 -10.83 9.00
N LYS A 231 23.31 -11.24 7.99
CA LYS A 231 21.96 -10.70 7.76
C LYS A 231 20.92 -11.51 8.56
N PHE A 232 20.20 -10.86 9.48
CA PHE A 232 19.13 -11.46 10.31
C PHE A 232 17.88 -10.58 10.22
N ASN A 233 16.73 -11.16 9.81
CA ASN A 233 15.49 -10.42 9.53
C ASN A 233 15.72 -9.19 8.63
N GLU A 234 16.45 -9.38 7.53
CA GLU A 234 16.86 -8.32 6.60
C GLU A 234 17.83 -7.26 7.15
N GLU A 235 18.17 -7.29 8.44
CA GLU A 235 19.12 -6.34 9.04
C GLU A 235 20.56 -6.90 9.09
N PRO A 236 21.58 -6.12 8.69
CA PRO A 236 22.98 -6.52 8.77
C PRO A 236 23.54 -6.34 10.18
N ILE A 237 24.00 -7.42 10.79
CA ILE A 237 24.61 -7.47 12.12
C ILE A 237 26.11 -7.74 12.00
N LYS A 238 26.91 -6.90 12.65
CA LYS A 238 28.38 -7.02 12.65
C LYS A 238 28.86 -7.98 13.75
N ILE A 239 29.50 -9.07 13.35
CA ILE A 239 30.04 -10.08 14.28
C ILE A 239 31.56 -10.10 14.12
N ALA A 240 32.26 -9.88 15.23
CA ALA A 240 33.71 -10.04 15.30
C ALA A 240 33.96 -11.40 15.92
N PHE A 241 34.78 -12.22 15.26
CA PHE A 241 35.07 -13.58 15.70
C PHE A 241 36.57 -13.86 15.63
N ASN A 242 37.04 -14.79 16.46
CA ASN A 242 38.47 -15.11 16.60
C ASN A 242 38.84 -16.53 16.12
N GLY A 243 37.87 -17.27 15.60
CA GLY A 243 38.02 -18.66 15.13
C GLY A 243 38.69 -18.82 13.77
N GLU A 244 39.11 -20.05 13.47
CA GLU A 244 39.74 -20.42 12.19
C GLU A 244 38.80 -21.14 11.23
N ASP A 245 37.63 -21.60 11.71
CA ASP A 245 36.66 -22.35 10.92
C ASP A 245 35.21 -21.84 11.08
N ILE A 246 34.29 -22.49 10.35
CA ILE A 246 32.87 -22.12 10.31
C ILE A 246 32.14 -22.43 11.61
N PHE A 247 32.63 -23.36 12.44
CA PHE A 247 31.98 -23.76 13.69
C PHE A 247 32.16 -22.66 14.75
N ASP A 248 33.38 -22.13 14.88
CA ASP A 248 33.66 -21.00 15.76
C ASP A 248 32.82 -19.77 15.39
N LEU A 249 32.67 -19.51 14.09
CA LEU A 249 31.82 -18.45 13.57
C LEU A 249 30.34 -18.63 13.95
N ILE A 250 29.84 -19.86 13.83
CA ILE A 250 28.46 -20.23 14.17
C ILE A 250 28.21 -20.07 15.67
N GLU A 251 29.11 -20.53 16.52
CA GLU A 251 28.98 -20.41 17.98
C GLU A 251 29.03 -18.94 18.42
N GLU A 252 29.94 -18.14 17.87
CA GLU A 252 30.04 -16.72 18.21
C GLU A 252 28.84 -15.91 17.69
N ALA A 253 28.28 -16.31 16.54
CA ALA A 253 27.01 -15.79 16.03
C ALA A 253 25.82 -16.19 16.93
N LYS A 254 25.73 -17.45 17.38
CA LYS A 254 24.71 -17.90 18.33
C LYS A 254 24.78 -17.11 19.63
N ILE A 255 25.97 -16.87 20.18
CA ILE A 255 26.14 -16.11 21.43
C ILE A 255 25.63 -14.68 21.27
N LYS A 256 25.97 -14.00 20.17
CA LYS A 256 25.48 -12.62 19.92
C LYS A 256 23.99 -12.56 19.61
N LEU A 257 23.45 -13.53 18.86
CA LEU A 257 22.03 -13.57 18.46
C LEU A 257 21.11 -14.03 19.61
N ASN A 258 21.53 -15.02 20.42
CA ASN A 258 20.80 -15.43 21.63
C ASN A 258 20.81 -14.33 22.71
N GLY A 259 21.75 -13.40 22.66
CA GLY A 259 21.76 -12.19 23.49
C GLY A 259 20.70 -11.16 23.09
N LEU A 260 20.18 -11.21 21.86
CA LEU A 260 19.22 -10.26 21.31
C LEU A 260 17.76 -10.67 21.58
N ASP A 261 17.46 -11.96 21.59
CA ASP A 261 16.15 -12.50 21.99
C ASP A 261 16.34 -13.85 22.69
N LYS A 262 15.64 -14.10 23.82
CA LYS A 262 15.71 -15.34 24.62
C LYS A 262 15.12 -16.57 23.90
N ILE A 263 15.57 -16.86 22.69
CA ILE A 263 15.16 -17.99 21.85
C ILE A 263 16.35 -18.92 21.73
N LYS A 264 16.17 -20.20 22.03
CA LYS A 264 17.21 -21.21 21.77
C LYS A 264 17.23 -21.44 20.25
N MET A 265 18.20 -20.87 19.55
CA MET A 265 18.29 -20.99 18.09
C MET A 265 19.15 -22.17 17.67
N ASP A 266 18.56 -23.12 16.93
CA ASP A 266 19.31 -24.12 16.18
C ASP A 266 19.68 -23.53 14.82
N LEU A 267 20.96 -23.22 14.66
CA LEU A 267 21.53 -22.61 13.45
C LEU A 267 21.78 -23.73 12.43
N ILE A 268 21.12 -23.69 11.27
CA ILE A 268 21.08 -24.82 10.33
C ILE A 268 22.09 -24.64 9.19
N GLU A 269 22.15 -23.49 8.50
CA GLU A 269 22.99 -23.32 7.30
C GLU A 269 23.53 -21.89 7.14
N VAL A 270 24.72 -21.77 6.53
CA VAL A 270 25.44 -20.50 6.27
C VAL A 270 25.67 -20.37 4.76
N TYR A 271 25.25 -19.25 4.18
CA TYR A 271 25.32 -19.00 2.74
C TYR A 271 26.28 -17.84 2.42
N LYS A 272 27.03 -17.95 1.31
CA LYS A 272 27.69 -16.79 0.71
C LYS A 272 26.61 -15.90 0.07
N HIS A 273 26.73 -14.57 0.18
CA HIS A 273 25.76 -13.65 -0.42
C HIS A 273 25.49 -14.01 -1.89
N ASN A 274 24.21 -14.10 -2.28
CA ASN A 274 23.76 -14.48 -3.62
C ASN A 274 24.14 -15.91 -4.07
N SER A 275 24.53 -16.78 -3.14
CA SER A 275 24.72 -18.21 -3.42
C SER A 275 23.48 -19.01 -3.04
N VAL A 276 23.16 -20.01 -3.85
CA VAL A 276 21.99 -20.89 -3.69
C VAL A 276 22.33 -22.14 -2.87
N GLU A 277 23.62 -22.47 -2.73
CA GLU A 277 24.09 -23.65 -1.98
C GLU A 277 24.74 -23.25 -0.64
N PRO A 278 24.43 -23.98 0.46
CA PRO A 278 25.05 -23.73 1.76
C PRO A 278 26.52 -24.18 1.79
N LEU A 279 27.33 -23.52 2.61
CA LEU A 279 28.72 -23.92 2.85
C LEU A 279 28.78 -25.30 3.51
N LYS A 280 29.69 -26.16 3.05
CA LYS A 280 29.76 -27.56 3.51
C LYS A 280 30.55 -27.69 4.82
N PHE A 281 30.13 -28.65 5.65
CA PHE A 281 30.79 -28.96 6.92
C PHE A 281 32.26 -29.38 6.69
N GLY A 282 33.20 -28.79 7.44
CA GLY A 282 34.64 -29.06 7.31
C GLY A 282 35.37 -28.32 6.18
N GLN A 283 34.70 -27.41 5.46
CA GLN A 283 35.32 -26.61 4.43
C GLN A 283 36.28 -25.57 5.04
N VAL A 284 37.57 -25.66 4.70
CA VAL A 284 38.58 -24.68 5.13
C VAL A 284 38.31 -23.34 4.45
N VAL A 285 38.07 -22.32 5.27
CA VAL A 285 37.76 -20.97 4.83
C VAL A 285 39.07 -20.18 4.79
N ASP A 286 39.71 -20.11 3.62
CA ASP A 286 40.97 -19.38 3.40
C ASP A 286 40.83 -17.88 3.77
N ASP A 287 41.92 -17.25 4.24
CA ASP A 287 42.02 -15.81 4.51
C ASP A 287 41.53 -14.93 3.34
N SER A 288 41.58 -15.41 2.09
CA SER A 288 40.99 -14.75 0.92
C SER A 288 39.46 -14.68 0.93
N PHE A 289 38.78 -15.62 1.59
CA PHE A 289 37.32 -15.62 1.75
C PHE A 289 36.86 -14.54 2.74
N ILE A 290 37.67 -14.27 3.77
CA ILE A 290 37.31 -13.36 4.86
C ILE A 290 37.81 -11.93 4.61
N ASN A 291 38.97 -11.77 3.96
CA ASN A 291 39.57 -10.45 3.75
C ASN A 291 39.15 -9.76 2.45
N ARG A 292 38.51 -10.46 1.50
CA ARG A 292 38.27 -9.89 0.17
C ARG A 292 36.89 -9.30 -0.07
N TYR A 293 35.99 -9.31 0.90
CA TYR A 293 34.67 -8.75 0.70
C TYR A 293 34.03 -8.14 1.95
N GLU A 294 33.61 -6.88 1.81
CA GLU A 294 32.51 -6.26 2.56
C GLU A 294 31.13 -6.85 2.16
N THR A 295 31.05 -8.05 1.57
CA THR A 295 29.74 -8.66 1.24
C THR A 295 29.22 -9.50 2.41
N PRO A 296 27.97 -9.27 2.85
CA PRO A 296 27.38 -9.94 4.00
C PRO A 296 27.15 -11.44 3.76
N VAL A 297 27.49 -12.27 4.74
CA VAL A 297 27.14 -13.69 4.75
C VAL A 297 25.68 -13.80 5.21
N GLU A 298 24.85 -14.54 4.48
CA GLU A 298 23.43 -14.67 4.81
C GLU A 298 23.21 -15.93 5.66
N ILE A 299 22.63 -15.74 6.84
CA ILE A 299 22.28 -16.85 7.74
C ILE A 299 20.76 -16.88 7.85
N LYS A 300 20.15 -17.89 7.22
CA LYS A 300 18.70 -18.09 7.33
C LYS A 300 18.40 -18.86 8.60
N VAL A 301 17.77 -18.18 9.56
CA VAL A 301 17.28 -18.81 10.79
C VAL A 301 15.77 -19.01 10.69
N LYS A 302 15.31 -20.23 10.99
CA LYS A 302 13.87 -20.51 11.13
C LYS A 302 13.40 -19.94 12.47
N SER A 303 12.55 -18.90 12.43
CA SER A 303 11.77 -18.53 13.61
C SER A 303 10.62 -19.51 13.78
N GLU A 304 10.85 -20.64 14.45
CA GLU A 304 9.72 -21.34 15.06
C GLU A 304 9.37 -20.58 16.34
N VAL A 305 8.27 -19.83 16.29
CA VAL A 305 7.64 -19.31 17.50
C VAL A 305 7.10 -20.52 18.25
N ILE A 306 7.93 -21.11 19.10
CA ILE A 306 7.51 -22.15 20.04
C ILE A 306 6.78 -21.42 21.17
N ILE A 307 5.45 -21.37 21.11
CA ILE A 307 4.64 -21.16 22.31
C ILE A 307 4.91 -22.39 23.21
N PRO A 308 5.10 -22.24 24.54
CA PRO A 308 5.46 -23.34 25.41
C PRO A 308 4.61 -24.59 25.16
N ASN A 309 5.29 -25.73 25.06
CA ASN A 309 4.83 -27.05 24.61
C ASN A 309 3.68 -27.66 25.45
N ASP A 310 3.11 -26.93 26.41
CA ASP A 310 2.21 -27.47 27.43
C ASP A 310 0.77 -27.70 26.92
N LEU A 311 0.27 -26.85 26.01
CA LEU A 311 -1.05 -27.06 25.39
C LEU A 311 -0.99 -28.13 24.30
N GLY A 312 0.14 -28.28 23.60
CA GLY A 312 0.33 -29.34 22.61
C GLY A 312 0.14 -30.73 23.22
N ASN A 313 0.64 -30.93 24.45
CA ASN A 313 0.47 -32.18 25.19
C ASN A 313 -1.01 -32.51 25.48
N LEU A 314 -1.88 -31.51 25.72
CA LEU A 314 -3.32 -31.73 25.91
C LEU A 314 -3.98 -32.23 24.62
N LEU A 315 -3.53 -31.74 23.46
CA LEU A 315 -4.03 -32.22 22.17
C LEU A 315 -3.60 -33.68 21.90
N GLU A 316 -2.37 -34.04 22.25
CA GLU A 316 -1.84 -35.40 22.05
C GLU A 316 -2.46 -36.43 23.01
N THR A 317 -2.62 -36.07 24.28
CA THR A 317 -3.19 -36.95 25.31
C THR A 317 -4.72 -37.04 25.23
N GLY A 318 -5.39 -35.97 24.80
CA GLY A 318 -6.85 -35.87 24.80
C GLY A 318 -7.47 -35.90 26.21
N GLU A 319 -6.67 -35.69 27.26
CA GLU A 319 -7.14 -35.61 28.64
C GLU A 319 -8.05 -34.40 28.83
N CYS A 320 -9.10 -34.52 29.65
CA CYS A 320 -10.04 -33.43 29.96
C CYS A 320 -10.78 -32.80 28.76
N HIS A 321 -10.81 -33.46 27.60
CA HIS A 321 -11.59 -32.97 26.45
C HIS A 321 -13.09 -32.92 26.78
N ASP A 322 -13.72 -31.82 26.38
CA ASP A 322 -15.15 -31.56 26.53
C ASP A 322 -15.85 -31.44 25.16
N THR A 323 -15.09 -31.56 24.06
CA THR A 323 -15.56 -31.35 22.70
C THR A 323 -15.01 -32.41 21.75
N ILE A 324 -15.84 -32.87 20.82
CA ILE A 324 -15.49 -33.77 19.72
C ILE A 324 -15.84 -33.09 18.41
N VAL A 325 -14.88 -33.05 17.48
CA VAL A 325 -15.09 -32.56 16.13
C VAL A 325 -14.87 -33.71 15.15
N LYS A 326 -15.92 -34.08 14.42
CA LYS A 326 -15.85 -35.05 13.33
C LYS A 326 -15.61 -34.31 12.01
N VAL A 327 -14.60 -34.73 11.27
CA VAL A 327 -14.22 -34.12 9.98
C VAL A 327 -14.22 -35.16 8.86
N GLY A 328 -14.56 -34.73 7.64
CA GLY A 328 -14.77 -35.60 6.49
C GLY A 328 -16.20 -36.16 6.40
N ASP A 329 -16.40 -37.14 5.52
CA ASP A 329 -17.71 -37.75 5.21
C ASP A 329 -18.44 -38.22 6.49
N GLU A 330 -19.77 -38.07 6.54
CA GLU A 330 -20.57 -38.52 7.70
C GLU A 330 -20.42 -40.01 8.00
N ALA A 331 -20.14 -40.85 6.98
CA ALA A 331 -19.98 -42.29 7.15
C ALA A 331 -18.58 -42.72 7.62
N THR A 332 -17.52 -42.00 7.23
CA THR A 332 -16.11 -42.41 7.44
C THR A 332 -15.25 -41.36 8.14
N GLY A 333 -15.85 -40.24 8.54
CA GLY A 333 -15.15 -39.08 9.10
C GLY A 333 -14.41 -39.37 10.40
N GLN A 334 -13.23 -38.78 10.54
CA GLN A 334 -12.36 -38.96 11.70
C GLN A 334 -12.77 -38.01 12.83
N GLU A 335 -12.80 -38.53 14.06
CA GLU A 335 -13.13 -37.77 15.25
C GLU A 335 -11.88 -37.25 15.97
N PHE A 336 -11.91 -35.98 16.34
CA PHE A 336 -10.85 -35.29 17.06
C PHE A 336 -11.36 -34.82 18.42
N LYS A 337 -10.70 -35.27 19.49
CA LYS A 337 -10.96 -34.86 20.87
C LYS A 337 -10.26 -33.52 21.15
N VAL A 338 -11.02 -32.50 21.50
CA VAL A 338 -10.52 -31.12 21.66
C VAL A 338 -11.19 -30.40 22.85
N HIS A 339 -10.67 -29.22 23.19
CA HIS A 339 -11.10 -28.42 24.32
C HIS A 339 -11.83 -27.17 23.84
N SER A 340 -13.09 -27.00 24.26
CA SER A 340 -14.02 -25.94 23.86
C SER A 340 -13.41 -24.55 24.05
N GLN A 341 -12.76 -24.33 25.20
CA GLN A 341 -12.13 -23.06 25.56
C GLN A 341 -10.98 -22.69 24.62
N ILE A 342 -10.17 -23.67 24.21
CA ILE A 342 -9.01 -23.44 23.34
C ILE A 342 -9.47 -23.16 21.92
N ILE A 343 -10.30 -24.03 21.36
CA ILE A 343 -10.81 -23.84 19.99
C ILE A 343 -11.67 -22.58 19.89
N GLY A 344 -12.50 -22.28 20.91
CA GLY A 344 -13.31 -21.06 20.97
C GLY A 344 -12.49 -19.79 21.15
N ALA A 345 -11.32 -19.85 21.80
CA ALA A 345 -10.40 -18.71 21.88
C ALA A 345 -9.78 -18.36 20.51
N ARG A 346 -9.58 -19.36 19.63
CA ARG A 346 -8.87 -19.20 18.35
C ARG A 346 -9.77 -19.19 17.11
N SER A 347 -11.02 -19.60 17.24
CA SER A 347 -12.02 -19.66 16.17
C SER A 347 -13.27 -18.90 16.56
N LYS A 348 -13.66 -17.91 15.75
CA LYS A 348 -14.95 -17.23 15.95
C LYS A 348 -16.12 -18.16 15.67
N TYR A 349 -15.98 -19.09 14.72
CA TYR A 349 -16.99 -20.10 14.43
C TYR A 349 -17.30 -20.94 15.67
N PHE A 350 -16.28 -21.58 16.27
CA PHE A 350 -16.51 -22.42 17.45
C PHE A 350 -16.98 -21.60 18.64
N ARG A 351 -16.48 -20.37 18.84
CA ARG A 351 -16.97 -19.49 19.92
C ARG A 351 -18.47 -19.22 19.81
N SER A 352 -18.92 -18.81 18.63
CA SER A 352 -20.34 -18.53 18.37
C SER A 352 -21.20 -19.80 18.47
N ALA A 353 -20.68 -20.94 18.01
CA ALA A 353 -21.37 -22.21 18.07
C ALA A 353 -21.49 -22.76 19.50
N LEU A 354 -20.47 -22.56 20.34
CA LEU A 354 -20.47 -22.93 21.77
C LEU A 354 -21.41 -22.02 22.60
N SER A 355 -21.63 -20.76 22.19
CA SER A 355 -22.57 -19.86 22.88
C SER A 355 -24.04 -20.07 22.48
N ASN A 356 -24.29 -20.51 21.25
CA ASN A 356 -25.64 -20.72 20.73
C ASN A 356 -26.08 -22.18 20.93
N ASN A 357 -26.76 -22.47 22.05
CA ASN A 357 -27.24 -23.82 22.41
C ASN A 357 -28.17 -24.51 21.40
N GLN A 358 -28.62 -23.84 20.33
CA GLN A 358 -29.69 -24.33 19.45
C GLN A 358 -29.24 -25.35 18.39
N ASN A 359 -27.95 -25.43 18.05
CA ASN A 359 -27.44 -26.33 16.99
C ASN A 359 -26.59 -27.50 17.52
N MET A 360 -26.67 -27.81 18.81
CA MET A 360 -25.73 -28.72 19.47
C MET A 360 -26.36 -30.06 19.82
N LYS A 361 -25.76 -31.16 19.35
CA LYS A 361 -25.97 -32.47 19.96
C LYS A 361 -25.05 -32.57 21.18
N ARG A 362 -25.64 -32.69 22.37
CA ARG A 362 -24.89 -33.06 23.58
C ARG A 362 -25.03 -34.56 23.75
N GLU A 363 -23.97 -35.29 23.43
CA GLU A 363 -23.85 -36.72 23.77
C GLU A 363 -22.91 -36.81 24.98
N ASP A 364 -23.36 -37.49 26.04
CA ASP A 364 -22.59 -37.69 27.29
C ASP A 364 -22.00 -36.42 27.93
N GLY A 365 -22.67 -35.28 27.79
CA GLY A 365 -22.24 -34.01 28.38
C GLY A 365 -21.10 -33.31 27.63
N LYS A 366 -20.71 -33.80 26.45
CA LYS A 366 -19.70 -33.18 25.57
C LYS A 366 -20.33 -32.46 24.38
N PHE A 367 -19.60 -31.49 23.83
CA PHE A 367 -19.98 -30.80 22.61
C PHE A 367 -19.59 -31.61 21.38
N TYR A 368 -20.49 -31.71 20.40
CA TYR A 368 -20.24 -32.44 19.15
C TYR A 368 -20.41 -31.53 17.92
N PHE A 369 -19.41 -31.51 17.04
CA PHE A 369 -19.41 -30.75 15.79
C PHE A 369 -19.09 -31.63 14.59
N VAL A 370 -19.73 -31.37 13.45
CA VAL A 370 -19.47 -32.07 12.17
C VAL A 370 -18.99 -31.06 11.13
N LYS A 371 -17.89 -31.38 10.45
CA LYS A 371 -17.23 -30.55 9.44
C LYS A 371 -16.90 -31.38 8.19
N PRO A 372 -17.87 -31.57 7.28
CA PRO A 372 -17.72 -32.49 6.16
C PRO A 372 -16.75 -31.99 5.08
N ASN A 373 -16.57 -30.67 4.97
CA ASN A 373 -15.74 -30.03 3.94
C ASN A 373 -14.24 -29.96 4.29
N ILE A 374 -13.85 -30.40 5.50
CA ILE A 374 -12.47 -30.34 5.98
C ILE A 374 -11.91 -31.76 6.07
N SER A 375 -10.77 -32.02 5.43
CA SER A 375 -10.11 -33.32 5.55
C SER A 375 -9.44 -33.49 6.92
N SER A 376 -9.23 -34.74 7.34
CA SER A 376 -8.54 -35.06 8.60
C SER A 376 -7.12 -34.50 8.63
N GLU A 377 -6.39 -34.56 7.51
CA GLU A 377 -5.02 -34.04 7.41
C GLU A 377 -4.99 -32.52 7.58
N VAL A 378 -5.92 -31.81 6.92
CA VAL A 378 -6.04 -30.35 7.03
C VAL A 378 -6.41 -29.95 8.44
N PHE A 379 -7.38 -30.65 9.05
CA PHE A 379 -7.83 -30.35 10.40
C PHE A 379 -6.72 -30.60 11.44
N GLN A 380 -5.92 -31.65 11.27
CA GLN A 380 -4.77 -31.90 12.15
C GLN A 380 -3.75 -30.75 12.13
N ILE A 381 -3.50 -30.15 10.97
CA ILE A 381 -2.63 -28.96 10.85
C ILE A 381 -3.24 -27.77 11.58
N ILE A 382 -4.55 -27.57 11.43
CA ILE A 382 -5.28 -26.50 12.12
C ILE A 382 -5.18 -26.68 13.64
N LEU A 383 -5.32 -27.90 14.16
CA LEU A 383 -5.20 -28.17 15.59
C LEU A 383 -3.78 -27.88 16.10
N ARG A 384 -2.74 -28.25 15.35
CA ARG A 384 -1.36 -27.89 15.70
C ARG A 384 -1.16 -26.38 15.79
N TYR A 385 -1.80 -25.61 14.91
CA TYR A 385 -1.79 -24.15 14.99
C TYR A 385 -2.59 -23.63 16.20
N VAL A 386 -3.80 -24.13 16.42
CA VAL A 386 -4.69 -23.67 17.49
C VAL A 386 -4.06 -23.89 18.88
N TYR A 387 -3.35 -25.01 19.07
CA TYR A 387 -2.72 -25.37 20.33
C TYR A 387 -1.27 -24.90 20.44
N GLY A 388 -0.48 -25.03 19.37
CA GLY A 388 0.96 -24.76 19.37
C GLY A 388 1.37 -23.41 18.76
N GLY A 389 0.47 -22.73 18.05
CA GLY A 389 0.74 -21.45 17.39
C GLY A 389 1.59 -21.52 16.12
N ALA A 390 1.94 -22.72 15.65
CA ALA A 390 2.81 -22.92 14.49
C ALA A 390 2.13 -23.77 13.40
N VAL A 391 2.41 -23.43 12.13
CA VAL A 391 1.99 -24.19 10.94
C VAL A 391 3.24 -24.54 10.13
N SER A 392 3.39 -25.83 9.79
CA SER A 392 4.44 -26.27 8.87
C SER A 392 3.90 -26.44 7.45
N LEU A 393 4.44 -25.64 6.53
CA LEU A 393 4.11 -25.66 5.09
C LEU A 393 5.20 -26.35 4.24
N LYS A 394 6.30 -26.80 4.87
CA LYS A 394 7.47 -27.34 4.16
C LYS A 394 7.07 -28.61 3.40
N GLY A 395 7.38 -28.66 2.10
CA GLY A 395 7.12 -29.80 1.23
C GLY A 395 5.67 -29.99 0.79
N ARG A 396 4.75 -29.09 1.16
CA ARG A 396 3.36 -29.16 0.71
C ARG A 396 3.19 -28.56 -0.69
N ASP A 397 2.29 -29.16 -1.45
CA ASP A 397 1.89 -28.60 -2.74
C ASP A 397 0.95 -27.40 -2.56
N ALA A 398 0.67 -26.69 -3.65
CA ALA A 398 -0.19 -25.50 -3.60
C ALA A 398 -1.66 -25.85 -3.32
N SER A 399 -2.13 -27.03 -3.77
CA SER A 399 -3.50 -27.51 -3.59
C SER A 399 -3.82 -27.71 -2.10
N ASP A 400 -2.92 -28.36 -1.37
CA ASP A 400 -3.04 -28.60 0.07
C ASP A 400 -3.05 -27.32 0.88
N ILE A 401 -2.22 -26.34 0.48
CA ILE A 401 -2.18 -25.04 1.14
C ILE A 401 -3.48 -24.27 0.87
N LEU A 402 -4.03 -24.34 -0.35
CA LEU A 402 -5.32 -23.73 -0.67
C LEU A 402 -6.47 -24.36 0.13
N LYS A 403 -6.51 -25.71 0.25
CA LYS A 403 -7.46 -26.40 1.13
C LYS A 403 -7.35 -25.93 2.58
N LEU A 404 -6.13 -25.70 3.06
CA LEU A 404 -5.90 -25.16 4.39
C LEU A 404 -6.44 -23.72 4.52
N VAL A 405 -6.25 -22.86 3.52
CA VAL A 405 -6.83 -21.50 3.48
C VAL A 405 -8.37 -21.56 3.57
N ILE A 406 -9.00 -22.44 2.78
CA ILE A 406 -10.46 -22.61 2.77
C ILE A 406 -10.96 -23.07 4.14
N ALA A 407 -10.29 -24.04 4.77
CA ALA A 407 -10.67 -24.53 6.09
C ALA A 407 -10.45 -23.47 7.20
N VAL A 408 -9.39 -22.67 7.10
CA VAL A 408 -9.11 -21.55 8.01
C VAL A 408 -10.20 -20.49 7.92
N ASP A 409 -10.69 -20.21 6.71
CA ASP A 409 -11.80 -19.32 6.44
C ASP A 409 -13.13 -19.88 6.96
N GLU A 410 -13.46 -21.14 6.64
CA GLU A 410 -14.70 -21.80 7.09
C GLU A 410 -14.80 -21.85 8.63
N LEU A 411 -13.68 -22.07 9.31
CA LEU A 411 -13.59 -22.08 10.76
C LEU A 411 -13.42 -20.68 11.36
N LEU A 412 -13.40 -19.62 10.55
CA LEU A 412 -13.23 -18.23 10.98
C LEU A 412 -12.11 -18.08 12.02
N LEU A 413 -10.95 -18.66 11.71
CA LEU A 413 -9.76 -18.56 12.58
C LEU A 413 -9.22 -17.13 12.56
N GLN A 414 -8.25 -16.88 13.44
CA GLN A 414 -7.54 -15.61 13.52
C GLN A 414 -7.05 -15.12 12.15
N LYS A 415 -7.17 -13.81 11.89
CA LYS A 415 -6.90 -13.23 10.57
C LYS A 415 -5.44 -13.42 10.15
N GLU A 416 -4.54 -13.44 11.13
CA GLU A 416 -3.10 -13.56 10.95
C GLU A 416 -2.69 -14.84 10.20
N ILE A 417 -3.30 -15.98 10.51
CA ILE A 417 -3.01 -17.25 9.80
C ILE A 417 -3.59 -17.22 8.38
N SER A 418 -4.78 -16.68 8.18
CA SER A 418 -5.39 -16.57 6.86
C SER A 418 -4.53 -15.70 5.94
N ASP A 419 -4.16 -14.50 6.41
CA ASP A 419 -3.32 -13.58 5.62
C ASP A 419 -1.93 -14.16 5.34
N TYR A 420 -1.35 -14.90 6.29
CA TYR A 420 -0.05 -15.57 6.11
C TYR A 420 -0.11 -16.66 5.03
N LEU A 421 -1.12 -17.54 5.07
CA LEU A 421 -1.27 -18.61 4.09
C LEU A 421 -1.57 -18.08 2.68
N GLN A 422 -2.43 -17.06 2.57
CA GLN A 422 -2.73 -16.40 1.30
C GLN A 422 -1.47 -15.76 0.70
N ARG A 423 -0.67 -15.05 1.51
CA ARG A 423 0.62 -14.48 1.06
C ARG A 423 1.63 -15.54 0.66
N TYR A 424 1.74 -16.61 1.44
CA TYR A 424 2.65 -17.71 1.11
C TYR A 424 2.34 -18.34 -0.26
N LEU A 425 1.06 -18.56 -0.58
CA LEU A 425 0.63 -19.03 -1.89
C LEU A 425 1.05 -18.08 -3.01
N ILE A 426 0.82 -16.78 -2.83
CA ILE A 426 1.15 -15.76 -3.82
C ILE A 426 2.67 -15.67 -4.04
N GLU A 427 3.47 -15.69 -2.97
CA GLU A 427 4.92 -15.50 -3.02
C GLU A 427 5.68 -16.75 -3.49
N ASN A 428 5.19 -17.96 -3.15
CA ASN A 428 5.94 -19.20 -3.36
C ASN A 428 5.32 -20.13 -4.41
N LYS A 429 4.06 -19.91 -4.79
CA LYS A 429 3.29 -20.80 -5.69
C LYS A 429 2.59 -20.05 -6.83
N THR A 430 3.12 -18.89 -7.24
CA THR A 430 2.47 -17.97 -8.19
C THR A 430 2.10 -18.62 -9.53
N GLU A 431 2.98 -19.44 -10.11
CA GLU A 431 2.70 -20.11 -11.40
C GLU A 431 1.49 -21.04 -11.30
N TRP A 432 1.42 -21.84 -10.23
CA TRP A 432 0.28 -22.71 -9.99
C TRP A 432 -0.99 -21.88 -9.78
N MET A 433 -0.90 -20.75 -9.05
CA MET A 433 -2.02 -19.83 -8.84
C MET A 433 -2.54 -19.23 -10.15
N GLN A 434 -1.65 -18.92 -11.10
CA GLN A 434 -2.03 -18.43 -12.43
C GLN A 434 -2.71 -19.53 -13.26
N GLN A 435 -2.20 -20.76 -13.22
CA GLN A 435 -2.80 -21.91 -13.91
C GLN A 435 -4.20 -22.27 -13.38
N HIS A 436 -4.44 -22.03 -12.09
CA HIS A 436 -5.70 -22.35 -11.40
C HIS A 436 -6.52 -21.10 -11.09
N PHE A 437 -6.33 -20.02 -11.86
CA PHE A 437 -6.94 -18.72 -11.62
C PHE A 437 -8.46 -18.79 -11.42
N GLU A 438 -9.17 -19.52 -12.27
CA GLU A 438 -10.64 -19.65 -12.20
C GLU A 438 -11.10 -20.15 -10.82
N TYR A 439 -10.46 -21.21 -10.33
CA TYR A 439 -10.82 -21.82 -9.06
C TYR A 439 -10.54 -20.87 -7.88
N ILE A 440 -9.39 -20.19 -7.92
CA ILE A 440 -8.99 -19.23 -6.88
C ILE A 440 -9.89 -17.98 -6.91
N HIS A 441 -10.24 -17.50 -8.10
CA HIS A 441 -11.15 -16.37 -8.28
C HIS A 441 -12.52 -16.71 -7.69
N GLN A 442 -13.10 -17.86 -8.04
CA GLN A 442 -14.40 -18.28 -7.49
C GLN A 442 -14.39 -18.38 -5.95
N ILE A 443 -13.38 -19.05 -5.38
CA ILE A 443 -13.28 -19.20 -3.91
C ILE A 443 -13.09 -17.86 -3.23
N SER A 444 -12.16 -17.04 -3.74
CA SER A 444 -11.82 -15.77 -3.09
C SER A 444 -13.00 -14.79 -3.10
N PHE A 445 -13.79 -14.72 -4.18
CA PHE A 445 -14.94 -13.82 -4.28
C PHE A 445 -16.22 -14.36 -3.64
N GLN A 446 -16.25 -15.62 -3.20
CA GLN A 446 -17.33 -16.16 -2.36
C GLN A 446 -17.15 -15.82 -0.86
N SER A 447 -15.96 -15.37 -0.46
CA SER A 447 -15.63 -15.11 0.95
C SER A 447 -15.11 -13.69 1.17
N ASP A 448 -15.73 -12.98 2.10
CA ASP A 448 -15.29 -11.62 2.50
C ASP A 448 -13.96 -11.60 3.27
N ASN A 449 -13.44 -12.77 3.70
CA ASN A 449 -12.21 -12.85 4.48
C ASN A 449 -10.95 -13.10 3.62
N LEU A 450 -11.11 -13.44 2.34
CA LEU A 450 -10.01 -13.78 1.43
C LEU A 450 -9.52 -12.58 0.60
N LEU A 451 -9.45 -11.40 1.24
CA LEU A 451 -9.12 -10.13 0.59
C LEU A 451 -7.74 -10.12 -0.10
N VAL A 452 -6.76 -10.88 0.41
CA VAL A 452 -5.42 -10.94 -0.18
C VAL A 452 -5.46 -11.66 -1.53
N LEU A 453 -6.19 -12.78 -1.60
CA LEU A 453 -6.41 -13.51 -2.85
C LEU A 453 -7.31 -12.72 -3.82
N GLN A 454 -8.36 -12.05 -3.34
CA GLN A 454 -9.20 -11.19 -4.19
C GLN A 454 -8.38 -10.07 -4.85
N ARG A 455 -7.49 -9.42 -4.09
CA ARG A 455 -6.56 -8.42 -4.62
C ARG A 455 -5.61 -9.02 -5.64
N PHE A 456 -5.03 -10.18 -5.36
CA PHE A 456 -4.17 -10.88 -6.32
C PHE A 456 -4.92 -11.19 -7.63
N CYS A 457 -6.15 -11.69 -7.56
CA CYS A 457 -6.95 -11.96 -8.75
C CYS A 457 -7.26 -10.68 -9.51
N THR A 458 -7.64 -9.61 -8.81
CA THR A 458 -7.91 -8.29 -9.41
C THR A 458 -6.66 -7.69 -10.07
N ASP A 459 -5.52 -7.79 -9.41
CA ASP A 459 -4.23 -7.35 -9.92
C ASP A 459 -3.80 -8.15 -11.15
N LEU A 460 -4.04 -9.46 -11.20
CA LEU A 460 -3.79 -10.25 -12.39
C LEU A 460 -4.71 -9.86 -13.55
N MET A 461 -6.01 -9.67 -13.27
CA MET A 461 -7.00 -9.25 -14.27
C MET A 461 -6.67 -7.88 -14.86
N THR A 462 -6.18 -6.97 -14.04
CA THR A 462 -5.78 -5.64 -14.50
C THR A 462 -4.39 -5.66 -15.14
N LYS A 463 -3.34 -6.18 -14.49
CA LYS A 463 -1.94 -6.01 -14.95
C LYS A 463 -1.47 -7.04 -15.98
N SER A 464 -2.09 -8.21 -16.05
CA SER A 464 -1.66 -9.29 -16.96
C SER A 464 -2.84 -10.14 -17.46
N PRO A 465 -3.88 -9.53 -18.06
CA PRO A 465 -5.07 -10.25 -18.51
C PRO A 465 -4.74 -11.36 -19.53
N GLU A 466 -3.70 -11.19 -20.35
CA GLU A 466 -3.24 -12.17 -21.34
C GLU A 466 -2.88 -13.52 -20.72
N LYS A 467 -2.41 -13.55 -19.47
CA LYS A 467 -2.11 -14.81 -18.78
C LYS A 467 -3.38 -15.57 -18.40
N ILE A 468 -4.43 -14.84 -18.06
CA ILE A 468 -5.73 -15.40 -17.69
C ILE A 468 -6.44 -15.93 -18.94
N PHE A 469 -6.50 -15.13 -20.00
CA PHE A 469 -7.13 -15.53 -21.26
C PHE A 469 -6.40 -16.70 -21.97
N LYS A 470 -5.11 -16.92 -21.69
CA LYS A 470 -4.37 -18.11 -22.17
C LYS A 470 -4.69 -19.38 -21.39
N SER A 471 -5.25 -19.28 -20.18
CA SER A 471 -5.70 -20.45 -19.43
C SER A 471 -7.04 -20.93 -20.02
N SER A 472 -7.07 -22.15 -20.56
CA SER A 472 -8.24 -22.73 -21.26
C SER A 472 -9.42 -23.10 -20.36
N SER A 473 -9.40 -22.70 -19.09
CA SER A 473 -10.29 -23.18 -18.02
C SER A 473 -11.33 -22.15 -17.56
N LEU A 474 -11.44 -20.99 -18.21
CA LEU A 474 -12.40 -19.94 -17.81
C LEU A 474 -13.86 -20.37 -18.05
N SER A 475 -14.69 -20.14 -17.03
CA SER A 475 -16.15 -20.25 -17.15
C SER A 475 -16.74 -19.02 -17.85
N GLU A 476 -17.95 -19.16 -18.40
CA GLU A 476 -18.66 -18.03 -19.03
C GLU A 476 -18.86 -16.87 -18.05
N LYS A 477 -19.22 -17.17 -16.80
CA LYS A 477 -19.42 -16.17 -15.75
C LYS A 477 -18.15 -15.37 -15.47
N SER A 478 -17.00 -16.05 -15.39
CA SER A 478 -15.71 -15.37 -15.20
C SER A 478 -15.30 -14.57 -16.41
N LEU A 479 -15.52 -15.10 -17.63
CA LEU A 479 -15.26 -14.37 -18.87
C LEU A 479 -16.08 -13.08 -18.94
N ILE A 480 -17.38 -13.14 -18.65
CA ILE A 480 -18.27 -11.97 -18.57
C ILE A 480 -17.73 -10.97 -17.56
N SER A 481 -17.42 -11.41 -16.33
CA SER A 481 -16.89 -10.53 -15.28
C SER A 481 -15.57 -9.86 -15.65
N LEU A 482 -14.79 -10.48 -16.55
CA LEU A 482 -13.51 -9.94 -17.03
C LEU A 482 -13.73 -8.90 -18.14
N ILE A 483 -14.56 -9.22 -19.14
CA ILE A 483 -14.82 -8.33 -20.29
C ILE A 483 -15.83 -7.21 -19.97
N GLU A 484 -16.53 -7.26 -18.85
CA GLU A 484 -17.38 -6.16 -18.37
C GLU A 484 -16.53 -4.99 -17.82
N ARG A 485 -15.31 -5.27 -17.35
CA ARG A 485 -14.46 -4.27 -16.68
C ARG A 485 -13.98 -3.15 -17.59
N ASP A 486 -14.16 -1.91 -17.16
CA ASP A 486 -13.58 -0.75 -17.82
C ASP A 486 -12.06 -0.69 -17.70
N ASP A 487 -11.46 -1.21 -16.63
CA ASP A 487 -10.01 -1.10 -16.34
C ASP A 487 -9.17 -2.30 -16.84
N LEU A 488 -9.72 -3.13 -17.73
CA LEU A 488 -9.01 -4.27 -18.32
C LEU A 488 -7.91 -3.80 -19.29
N GLN A 489 -6.66 -4.18 -19.03
CA GLN A 489 -5.48 -3.73 -19.77
C GLN A 489 -5.19 -4.57 -21.03
N MET A 490 -6.14 -4.62 -21.95
CA MET A 490 -6.04 -5.41 -23.18
C MET A 490 -6.64 -4.64 -24.35
N LYS A 491 -6.07 -4.77 -25.56
CA LYS A 491 -6.68 -4.15 -26.75
C LYS A 491 -8.03 -4.78 -27.03
N GLU A 492 -9.00 -4.00 -27.48
CA GLU A 492 -10.34 -4.54 -27.71
C GLU A 492 -10.32 -5.62 -28.79
N ILE A 493 -9.42 -5.49 -29.77
CA ILE A 493 -9.21 -6.54 -30.77
C ILE A 493 -8.70 -7.85 -30.15
N GLU A 494 -7.83 -7.78 -29.16
CA GLU A 494 -7.33 -8.97 -28.45
C GLU A 494 -8.46 -9.59 -27.62
N VAL A 495 -9.29 -8.77 -26.95
CA VAL A 495 -10.48 -9.24 -26.23
C VAL A 495 -11.42 -9.99 -27.18
N TRP A 496 -11.70 -9.43 -28.36
CA TRP A 496 -12.52 -10.07 -29.40
C TRP A 496 -11.94 -11.42 -29.83
N GLU A 497 -10.65 -11.48 -30.15
CA GLU A 497 -9.98 -12.73 -30.56
C GLU A 497 -10.02 -13.80 -29.47
N TYR A 498 -9.88 -13.42 -28.19
CA TYR A 498 -10.01 -14.36 -27.09
C TYR A 498 -11.43 -14.87 -26.87
N VAL A 499 -12.44 -14.01 -26.98
CA VAL A 499 -13.85 -14.43 -26.86
C VAL A 499 -14.22 -15.38 -27.99
N LEU A 500 -13.74 -15.13 -29.22
CA LEU A 500 -13.88 -16.06 -30.33
C LEU A 500 -13.18 -17.39 -30.04
N LYS A 501 -11.93 -17.35 -29.59
CA LYS A 501 -11.17 -18.56 -29.25
C LYS A 501 -11.87 -19.38 -28.17
N TRP A 502 -12.37 -18.74 -27.11
CA TRP A 502 -13.14 -19.39 -26.05
C TRP A 502 -14.41 -20.05 -26.60
N GLY A 503 -15.15 -19.37 -27.47
CA GLY A 503 -16.34 -19.93 -28.11
C GLY A 503 -16.03 -21.15 -28.99
N LEU A 504 -14.91 -21.15 -29.71
CA LEU A 504 -14.43 -22.32 -30.48
C LEU A 504 -14.03 -23.48 -29.57
N GLU A 505 -13.37 -23.20 -28.44
CA GLU A 505 -12.99 -24.23 -27.46
C GLU A 505 -14.23 -24.90 -26.81
N LYS A 506 -15.34 -24.17 -26.67
CA LYS A 506 -16.63 -24.73 -26.21
C LYS A 506 -17.37 -25.52 -27.30
N ASN A 507 -17.03 -25.30 -28.56
CA ASN A 507 -17.66 -25.95 -29.71
C ASN A 507 -16.61 -26.62 -30.61
N PRO A 508 -16.00 -27.73 -30.16
CA PRO A 508 -14.85 -28.36 -30.84
C PRO A 508 -15.15 -28.92 -32.24
N THR A 509 -16.42 -28.99 -32.63
CA THR A 509 -16.85 -29.37 -33.99
C THR A 509 -16.73 -28.23 -34.99
N LEU A 510 -16.64 -26.98 -34.53
CA LEU A 510 -16.49 -25.81 -35.38
C LEU A 510 -15.04 -25.64 -35.83
N ILE A 511 -14.86 -25.42 -37.13
CA ILE A 511 -13.55 -25.10 -37.70
C ILE A 511 -13.27 -23.61 -37.45
N SER A 512 -12.01 -23.21 -37.30
CA SER A 512 -11.66 -21.82 -36.99
C SER A 512 -12.02 -20.80 -38.08
N ASP A 513 -12.07 -21.22 -39.34
CA ASP A 513 -12.36 -20.35 -40.48
C ASP A 513 -13.89 -20.16 -40.66
N PRO A 514 -14.43 -18.94 -40.45
CA PRO A 514 -15.87 -18.68 -40.55
C PRO A 514 -16.41 -18.65 -41.99
N THR A 515 -15.54 -18.64 -43.01
CA THR A 515 -15.99 -18.59 -44.42
C THR A 515 -16.69 -19.88 -44.87
N ILE A 516 -16.41 -20.99 -44.18
CA ILE A 516 -16.97 -22.32 -44.46
C ILE A 516 -18.11 -22.71 -43.50
N TRP A 517 -18.50 -21.82 -42.59
CA TRP A 517 -19.55 -22.11 -41.61
C TRP A 517 -20.94 -22.12 -42.25
N SER A 518 -21.73 -23.13 -41.88
CA SER A 518 -23.16 -23.18 -42.16
C SER A 518 -23.94 -22.20 -41.27
N ASP A 519 -25.22 -21.96 -41.58
CA ASP A 519 -26.07 -21.12 -40.73
C ASP A 519 -26.27 -21.73 -39.33
N ASP A 520 -26.29 -23.07 -39.22
CA ASP A 520 -26.37 -23.79 -37.95
C ASP A 520 -25.09 -23.62 -37.11
N ASP A 521 -23.92 -23.60 -37.77
CA ASP A 521 -22.63 -23.33 -37.12
C ASP A 521 -22.60 -21.92 -36.52
N PHE A 522 -23.05 -20.93 -37.30
CA PHE A 522 -23.19 -19.55 -36.81
C PHE A 522 -24.19 -19.45 -35.66
N GLN A 523 -25.30 -20.17 -35.72
CA GLN A 523 -26.30 -20.17 -34.65
C GLN A 523 -25.74 -20.78 -33.37
N THR A 524 -25.01 -21.90 -33.46
CA THR A 524 -24.35 -22.55 -32.33
C THR A 524 -23.33 -21.62 -31.64
N MET A 525 -22.49 -20.96 -32.44
CA MET A 525 -21.51 -20.00 -31.91
C MET A 525 -22.20 -18.77 -31.30
N LYS A 526 -23.28 -18.28 -31.91
CA LYS A 526 -24.07 -17.15 -31.42
C LYS A 526 -24.72 -17.45 -30.08
N ASP A 527 -25.29 -18.64 -29.91
CA ASP A 527 -25.88 -19.08 -28.64
C ASP A 527 -24.82 -19.20 -27.55
N THR A 528 -23.62 -19.68 -27.89
CA THR A 528 -22.48 -19.77 -26.97
C THR A 528 -21.98 -18.39 -26.52
N LEU A 529 -21.96 -17.40 -27.41
CA LEU A 529 -21.40 -16.08 -27.13
C LEU A 529 -22.46 -15.02 -26.79
N GLN A 530 -23.73 -15.40 -26.64
CA GLN A 530 -24.85 -14.46 -26.56
C GLN A 530 -24.71 -13.41 -25.44
N HIS A 531 -24.10 -13.79 -24.30
CA HIS A 531 -23.88 -12.89 -23.16
C HIS A 531 -22.55 -12.14 -23.23
N CYS A 532 -21.61 -12.61 -24.05
CA CYS A 532 -20.31 -11.97 -24.23
C CYS A 532 -20.34 -10.91 -25.35
N LEU A 533 -21.05 -11.17 -26.47
CA LEU A 533 -21.11 -10.26 -27.63
C LEU A 533 -21.53 -8.83 -27.27
N PRO A 534 -22.54 -8.58 -26.40
CA PRO A 534 -22.94 -7.22 -26.03
C PRO A 534 -21.86 -6.44 -25.25
N LEU A 535 -20.89 -7.12 -24.66
CA LEU A 535 -19.83 -6.53 -23.83
C LEU A 535 -18.58 -6.15 -24.64
N ILE A 536 -18.53 -6.54 -25.92
CA ILE A 536 -17.43 -6.18 -26.84
C ILE A 536 -17.65 -4.77 -27.35
N ARG A 537 -16.62 -3.93 -27.20
CA ARG A 537 -16.61 -2.51 -27.59
C ARG A 537 -16.25 -2.38 -29.07
N PHE A 538 -17.07 -2.93 -29.97
CA PHE A 538 -16.76 -2.97 -31.42
C PHE A 538 -16.46 -1.59 -32.04
N TYR A 539 -17.06 -0.52 -31.50
CA TYR A 539 -16.80 0.86 -31.91
C TYR A 539 -15.39 1.36 -31.56
N SER A 540 -14.67 0.62 -30.72
CA SER A 540 -13.26 0.84 -30.38
C SER A 540 -12.29 0.19 -31.35
N LEU A 541 -12.74 -0.65 -32.27
CA LEU A 541 -11.85 -1.26 -33.24
C LEU A 541 -11.43 -0.27 -34.34
N SER A 542 -10.24 -0.49 -34.89
CA SER A 542 -9.79 0.21 -36.09
C SER A 542 -10.56 -0.30 -37.31
N SER A 543 -10.61 0.49 -38.39
CA SER A 543 -11.24 0.07 -39.65
C SER A 543 -10.56 -1.18 -40.23
N LYS A 544 -9.24 -1.31 -40.05
CA LYS A 544 -8.46 -2.48 -40.44
C LYS A 544 -8.86 -3.71 -39.63
N ASP A 545 -8.87 -3.60 -38.31
CA ASP A 545 -9.23 -4.72 -37.42
C ASP A 545 -10.67 -5.17 -37.66
N PHE A 546 -11.60 -4.23 -37.83
CA PHE A 546 -12.97 -4.55 -38.19
C PHE A 546 -13.06 -5.32 -39.51
N LEU A 547 -12.36 -4.85 -40.55
CA LEU A 547 -12.37 -5.47 -41.87
C LEU A 547 -11.76 -6.88 -41.87
N GLU A 548 -10.61 -7.06 -41.21
CA GLU A 548 -9.84 -8.31 -41.24
C GLU A 548 -10.33 -9.35 -40.23
N LYS A 549 -10.81 -8.91 -39.05
CA LYS A 549 -11.03 -9.80 -37.89
C LYS A 549 -12.48 -9.89 -37.42
N VAL A 550 -13.32 -8.88 -37.67
CA VAL A 550 -14.73 -8.88 -37.26
C VAL A 550 -15.66 -9.21 -38.42
N ARG A 551 -15.43 -8.60 -39.58
CA ARG A 551 -16.27 -8.77 -40.78
C ARG A 551 -16.45 -10.24 -41.20
N PRO A 552 -15.44 -11.14 -41.12
CA PRO A 552 -15.64 -12.55 -41.41
C PRO A 552 -16.74 -13.21 -40.56
N TYR A 553 -16.97 -12.70 -39.34
CA TYR A 553 -17.97 -13.19 -38.38
C TYR A 553 -19.25 -12.34 -38.36
N LYS A 554 -19.53 -11.53 -39.39
CA LYS A 554 -20.68 -10.59 -39.40
C LYS A 554 -22.04 -11.20 -39.04
N LYS A 555 -22.26 -12.49 -39.31
CA LYS A 555 -23.51 -13.20 -38.98
C LYS A 555 -23.73 -13.41 -37.47
N LEU A 556 -22.67 -13.30 -36.64
CA LEU A 556 -22.78 -13.32 -35.18
C LEU A 556 -23.38 -12.02 -34.64
N LEU A 557 -23.19 -10.90 -35.36
CA LEU A 557 -23.66 -9.59 -34.95
C LEU A 557 -25.14 -9.41 -35.34
N LYS A 558 -25.86 -8.60 -34.54
CA LYS A 558 -27.18 -8.11 -34.95
C LYS A 558 -27.00 -7.27 -36.22
N HIS A 559 -27.89 -7.47 -37.20
CA HIS A 559 -27.82 -6.75 -38.49
C HIS A 559 -27.69 -5.23 -38.31
N GLN A 560 -28.52 -4.65 -37.45
CA GLN A 560 -28.48 -3.22 -37.15
C GLN A 560 -27.11 -2.76 -36.64
N LEU A 561 -26.55 -3.48 -35.65
CA LEU A 561 -25.23 -3.17 -35.10
C LEU A 561 -24.13 -3.24 -36.17
N TYR A 562 -24.18 -4.23 -37.06
CA TYR A 562 -23.19 -4.33 -38.15
C TYR A 562 -23.29 -3.15 -39.12
N GLU A 563 -24.50 -2.76 -39.51
CA GLU A 563 -24.71 -1.60 -40.40
C GLU A 563 -24.29 -0.29 -39.73
N ASP A 564 -24.58 -0.11 -38.44
CA ASP A 564 -24.16 1.08 -37.69
C ASP A 564 -22.64 1.14 -37.55
N LEU A 565 -22.00 0.00 -37.26
CA LEU A 565 -20.54 -0.12 -37.26
C LEU A 565 -19.96 0.23 -38.63
N LEU A 566 -20.48 -0.35 -39.71
CA LEU A 566 -20.01 -0.05 -41.06
C LEU A 566 -20.18 1.44 -41.39
N LYS A 567 -21.34 2.02 -41.10
CA LYS A 567 -21.63 3.45 -41.29
C LYS A 567 -20.67 4.32 -40.50
N SER A 568 -20.33 3.94 -39.26
CA SER A 568 -19.38 4.68 -38.41
C SER A 568 -17.95 4.73 -38.95
N TYR A 569 -17.59 3.88 -39.92
CA TYR A 569 -16.29 3.94 -40.63
C TYR A 569 -16.38 4.66 -41.99
N LEU A 570 -17.57 4.80 -42.55
CA LEU A 570 -17.77 5.33 -43.92
C LEU A 570 -18.35 6.75 -43.95
N ASP A 571 -19.12 7.13 -42.92
CA ASP A 571 -19.77 8.44 -42.81
C ASP A 571 -19.27 9.19 -41.56
N PRO A 572 -18.41 10.21 -41.73
CA PRO A 572 -17.90 11.02 -40.63
C PRO A 572 -19.00 11.77 -39.85
N ASN A 573 -20.15 12.07 -40.48
CA ASN A 573 -21.24 12.80 -39.84
C ASN A 573 -22.24 11.90 -39.11
N SER A 574 -22.05 10.57 -39.16
CA SER A 574 -22.94 9.65 -38.46
C SER A 574 -22.86 9.85 -36.95
N GLU A 575 -24.01 9.81 -36.27
CA GLU A 575 -24.10 9.83 -34.82
C GLU A 575 -24.50 8.44 -34.32
N PRO A 576 -23.85 7.94 -33.27
CA PRO A 576 -24.30 6.74 -32.60
C PRO A 576 -25.57 6.99 -31.80
N ASP A 577 -26.32 5.92 -31.56
CA ASP A 577 -27.26 5.88 -30.44
C ASP A 577 -26.50 6.08 -29.12
N ASP A 578 -27.11 6.77 -28.14
CA ASP A 578 -26.48 7.18 -26.87
C ASP A 578 -25.92 6.01 -26.02
N ASN A 579 -26.26 4.76 -26.35
CA ASN A 579 -25.98 3.54 -25.57
C ASN A 579 -24.71 2.77 -26.02
N ILE A 580 -23.68 3.45 -26.54
CA ILE A 580 -22.43 2.79 -26.91
C ILE A 580 -21.48 2.60 -25.73
N LEU A 581 -20.87 1.41 -25.65
CA LEU A 581 -19.74 1.14 -24.77
C LEU A 581 -18.48 1.85 -25.29
N LEU A 582 -17.91 2.72 -24.45
CA LEU A 582 -16.70 3.48 -24.74
C LEU A 582 -15.44 2.60 -24.64
N PRO A 583 -14.29 3.02 -25.20
CA PRO A 583 -13.01 2.33 -25.01
C PRO A 583 -12.69 2.04 -23.54
N ARG A 584 -11.96 0.95 -23.29
CA ARG A 584 -11.49 0.58 -21.94
C ARG A 584 -10.51 1.60 -21.39
N HIS A 585 -10.62 1.90 -20.11
CA HIS A 585 -9.67 2.68 -19.32
C HIS A 585 -8.36 1.91 -19.15
N LYS A 586 -7.51 1.96 -20.16
CA LYS A 586 -6.15 1.44 -20.01
C LYS A 586 -5.38 2.31 -19.01
N ASN A 587 -4.77 1.66 -18.02
CA ASN A 587 -3.85 2.21 -17.05
C ASN A 587 -2.54 2.44 -17.78
N ILE A 588 -2.22 3.71 -17.94
CA ILE A 588 -1.20 4.20 -18.84
C ILE A 588 0.11 4.39 -18.07
N ASP A 589 0.68 3.32 -17.53
CA ASP A 589 2.10 3.39 -17.20
C ASP A 589 2.88 3.41 -18.54
N GLY A 590 3.05 4.61 -19.14
CA GLY A 590 4.00 4.84 -20.25
C GLY A 590 3.58 5.75 -21.41
N ILE A 591 2.29 6.00 -21.69
CA ILE A 591 1.84 6.93 -22.76
C ILE A 591 1.72 8.38 -22.26
N ILE A 592 1.09 8.62 -21.10
CA ILE A 592 0.98 9.94 -20.47
C ILE A 592 0.89 9.81 -18.94
N ASP A 593 1.74 10.54 -18.21
CA ASP A 593 1.65 10.71 -16.76
C ASP A 593 0.85 12.00 -16.48
N SER A 594 -0.49 11.91 -16.47
CA SER A 594 -1.38 13.05 -16.17
C SER A 594 -2.23 12.81 -14.93
N LYS A 595 -2.39 13.85 -14.12
CA LYS A 595 -3.36 13.91 -13.01
C LYS A 595 -4.65 14.66 -13.36
N ILE A 596 -4.65 15.39 -14.48
CA ILE A 596 -5.77 16.24 -14.91
C ILE A 596 -6.70 15.50 -15.87
N VAL A 597 -6.14 14.76 -16.84
CA VAL A 597 -6.90 14.12 -17.93
C VAL A 597 -6.77 12.60 -17.94
N ASN A 598 -7.74 11.94 -18.58
CA ASN A 598 -7.73 10.49 -18.84
C ASN A 598 -7.52 10.20 -20.34
N LEU A 599 -7.44 8.91 -20.71
CA LEU A 599 -7.30 8.51 -22.10
C LEU A 599 -8.38 9.06 -22.99
N ASN A 600 -9.63 9.13 -22.54
CA ASN A 600 -10.72 9.56 -23.40
C ASN A 600 -10.56 11.01 -23.86
N ILE A 601 -10.09 11.89 -22.97
CA ILE A 601 -9.74 13.27 -23.32
C ILE A 601 -8.55 13.30 -24.27
N ILE A 602 -7.50 12.52 -23.98
CA ILE A 602 -6.35 12.40 -24.88
C ILE A 602 -6.79 11.91 -26.26
N SER A 603 -7.70 10.94 -26.35
CA SER A 603 -8.24 10.43 -27.61
C SER A 603 -8.89 11.51 -28.45
N ILE A 604 -9.77 12.28 -27.82
CA ILE A 604 -10.48 13.38 -28.48
C ILE A 604 -9.50 14.41 -29.03
N ILE A 605 -8.54 14.83 -28.20
CA ILE A 605 -7.54 15.83 -28.60
C ILE A 605 -6.62 15.24 -29.67
N SER A 606 -6.39 13.94 -29.62
CA SER A 606 -5.44 13.29 -30.49
C SER A 606 -5.81 13.37 -31.97
N ILE A 607 -7.10 13.18 -32.24
CA ILE A 607 -7.65 13.31 -33.59
C ILE A 607 -7.37 14.70 -34.19
N TRP A 608 -7.26 15.72 -33.34
CA TRP A 608 -7.08 17.11 -33.78
C TRP A 608 -5.65 17.45 -34.20
N PHE A 609 -4.63 16.70 -33.74
CA PHE A 609 -3.25 16.86 -34.22
C PHE A 609 -2.96 16.02 -35.47
N ASP A 610 -3.53 14.82 -35.63
CA ASP A 610 -3.04 13.84 -36.61
C ASP A 610 -3.53 14.13 -38.02
N LYS A 611 -4.50 15.04 -38.17
CA LYS A 611 -5.21 15.38 -39.42
C LYS A 611 -5.87 14.16 -40.11
N ILE A 612 -5.71 12.96 -39.57
CA ILE A 612 -6.39 11.72 -39.97
C ILE A 612 -7.79 11.78 -39.37
N ASP A 613 -8.73 12.15 -40.23
CA ASP A 613 -10.19 12.06 -40.03
C ASP A 613 -10.83 13.09 -39.07
N ILE A 614 -10.54 14.36 -39.33
CA ILE A 614 -11.07 15.55 -38.61
C ILE A 614 -12.61 15.66 -38.63
N ASN A 615 -13.30 14.93 -39.51
CA ASN A 615 -14.74 15.08 -39.69
C ASN A 615 -15.59 14.01 -38.98
N SER A 616 -14.98 13.02 -38.33
CA SER A 616 -15.75 11.94 -37.69
C SER A 616 -16.20 12.31 -36.28
N LYS A 617 -17.51 12.52 -36.08
CA LYS A 617 -18.11 12.64 -34.73
C LYS A 617 -17.85 11.41 -33.85
N PHE A 618 -17.53 10.26 -34.46
CA PHE A 618 -17.30 8.97 -33.80
C PHE A 618 -15.88 8.77 -33.24
N ALA A 619 -14.93 9.67 -33.54
CA ALA A 619 -13.53 9.35 -33.33
C ALA A 619 -13.13 9.11 -31.86
N TYR A 620 -13.91 9.60 -30.88
CA TYR A 620 -13.73 9.30 -29.45
C TYR A 620 -14.03 7.86 -29.06
N THR A 621 -14.81 7.11 -29.86
CA THR A 621 -15.13 5.72 -29.55
C THR A 621 -14.04 4.76 -29.97
N ARG A 622 -13.12 5.19 -30.85
CA ARG A 622 -12.04 4.38 -31.43
C ARG A 622 -10.92 4.21 -30.40
N GLU A 623 -10.43 2.98 -30.26
CA GLU A 623 -9.20 2.73 -29.51
C GLU A 623 -8.07 3.40 -30.28
N LEU A 624 -7.46 4.42 -29.67
CA LEU A 624 -6.40 5.19 -30.30
C LEU A 624 -5.26 4.25 -30.70
N TYR A 625 -5.01 4.20 -32.00
CA TYR A 625 -3.68 3.92 -32.48
C TYR A 625 -2.88 5.20 -32.31
N PHE A 626 -2.07 5.32 -31.25
CA PHE A 626 -1.15 6.43 -31.13
C PHE A 626 0.29 5.93 -31.01
N PRO A 627 1.15 6.15 -32.02
CA PRO A 627 2.57 5.85 -31.95
C PRO A 627 3.35 6.99 -31.24
N CYS A 628 2.71 7.81 -30.41
CA CYS A 628 3.39 8.95 -29.80
C CYS A 628 3.23 8.96 -28.28
N LYS A 629 4.31 9.37 -27.60
CA LYS A 629 4.40 9.43 -26.14
C LYS A 629 4.30 10.87 -25.67
N PHE A 630 3.57 11.11 -24.60
CA PHE A 630 3.48 12.41 -23.95
C PHE A 630 4.50 12.48 -22.83
N LYS A 631 5.60 13.19 -23.08
CA LYS A 631 6.63 13.43 -22.08
C LYS A 631 6.24 14.63 -21.22
N LEU A 632 5.96 14.41 -19.95
CA LEU A 632 5.69 15.48 -18.99
C LEU A 632 6.90 16.43 -18.90
N LEU A 633 6.68 17.71 -19.21
CA LEU A 633 7.69 18.76 -19.06
C LEU A 633 7.53 19.50 -17.74
N LEU A 634 6.28 19.81 -17.37
CA LEU A 634 5.95 20.60 -16.20
C LEU A 634 4.60 20.15 -15.62
N ARG A 635 4.53 20.05 -14.29
CA ARG A 635 3.27 19.93 -13.53
C ARG A 635 3.22 21.01 -12.45
N GLY A 636 2.21 21.87 -12.45
CA GLY A 636 2.08 23.01 -11.53
C GLY A 636 2.21 22.63 -10.06
N SER A 637 1.48 21.59 -9.63
CA SER A 637 1.54 21.06 -8.26
C SER A 637 2.92 20.51 -7.84
N LYS A 638 3.80 20.22 -8.79
CA LYS A 638 5.17 19.71 -8.55
C LYS A 638 6.23 20.80 -8.73
N ASP A 639 6.12 21.58 -9.79
CA ASP A 639 7.18 22.45 -10.30
C ASP A 639 6.91 23.94 -10.05
N GLY A 640 5.64 24.31 -9.82
CA GLY A 640 5.17 25.67 -9.50
C GLY A 640 4.33 26.34 -10.60
N PHE A 641 3.70 27.45 -10.24
CA PHE A 641 2.74 28.20 -11.06
C PHE A 641 3.28 29.55 -11.52
N THR A 642 4.53 29.61 -11.97
CA THR A 642 5.20 30.88 -12.33
C THR A 642 5.67 30.84 -13.80
N PRO A 643 5.66 31.99 -14.51
CA PRO A 643 6.25 32.10 -15.85
C PRO A 643 7.70 31.61 -15.91
N GLU A 644 8.51 31.95 -14.90
CA GLU A 644 9.93 31.54 -14.82
C GLU A 644 10.08 30.02 -14.88
N LYS A 645 9.24 29.28 -14.16
CA LYS A 645 9.27 27.80 -14.16
C LYS A 645 8.84 27.23 -15.50
N PHE A 646 7.79 27.81 -16.09
CA PHE A 646 7.32 27.39 -17.41
C PHE A 646 8.41 27.53 -18.46
N HIS A 647 8.97 28.72 -18.62
CA HIS A 647 9.99 28.97 -19.64
C HIS A 647 11.27 28.15 -19.41
N LYS A 648 11.66 27.96 -18.14
CA LYS A 648 12.81 27.10 -17.81
C LYS A 648 12.63 25.64 -18.27
N LEU A 649 11.41 25.11 -18.26
CA LEU A 649 11.14 23.70 -18.53
C LEU A 649 10.61 23.44 -19.95
N CYS A 650 9.92 24.42 -20.53
CA CYS A 650 9.16 24.28 -21.77
C CYS A 650 9.76 25.03 -22.98
N ASP A 651 10.67 25.99 -22.78
CA ASP A 651 11.29 26.69 -23.90
C ASP A 651 12.14 25.74 -24.76
N ASN A 652 12.16 26.01 -26.07
CA ASN A 652 12.82 25.21 -27.11
C ASN A 652 12.31 23.75 -27.19
N LYS A 653 11.06 23.52 -26.76
CA LYS A 653 10.35 22.24 -26.96
C LYS A 653 9.20 22.46 -27.95
N PRO A 654 9.24 21.84 -29.14
CA PRO A 654 8.12 21.86 -30.06
C PRO A 654 7.04 20.85 -29.66
N TYR A 655 5.89 20.92 -30.31
CA TYR A 655 4.78 19.96 -30.15
C TYR A 655 4.33 19.81 -28.70
N THR A 656 4.02 20.94 -28.06
CA THR A 656 3.60 20.96 -26.66
C THR A 656 2.08 21.00 -26.54
N ILE A 657 1.54 20.30 -25.55
CA ILE A 657 0.13 20.37 -25.18
C ILE A 657 0.01 20.76 -23.71
N THR A 658 -0.91 21.66 -23.42
CA THR A 658 -1.18 22.17 -22.08
C THR A 658 -2.58 21.76 -21.64
N PHE A 659 -2.68 21.24 -20.42
CA PHE A 659 -3.93 20.96 -19.72
C PHE A 659 -4.00 21.79 -18.44
N ILE A 660 -5.09 22.50 -18.23
CA ILE A 660 -5.31 23.37 -17.07
C ILE A 660 -6.63 22.95 -16.43
N LYS A 661 -6.58 22.63 -15.14
CA LYS A 661 -7.78 22.34 -14.33
C LYS A 661 -8.17 23.57 -13.53
N LEU A 662 -9.44 23.96 -13.56
CA LEU A 662 -9.94 25.13 -12.84
C LEU A 662 -10.42 24.78 -11.42
N GLN A 663 -10.09 25.63 -10.44
CA GLN A 663 -10.23 25.36 -8.99
C GLN A 663 -11.69 25.23 -8.48
N GLU A 664 -12.66 25.84 -9.16
CA GLU A 664 -14.05 25.86 -8.70
C GLU A 664 -14.97 24.98 -9.54
N THR A 665 -14.78 24.98 -10.86
CA THR A 665 -15.67 24.30 -11.79
C THR A 665 -15.24 22.86 -12.08
N GLY A 666 -13.95 22.53 -11.85
CA GLY A 666 -13.35 21.28 -12.33
C GLY A 666 -13.27 21.19 -13.87
N GLU A 667 -13.57 22.29 -14.57
CA GLU A 667 -13.41 22.43 -16.02
C GLU A 667 -11.95 22.24 -16.40
N ILE A 668 -11.73 21.57 -17.53
CA ILE A 668 -10.40 21.33 -18.07
C ILE A 668 -10.28 22.09 -19.38
N ILE A 669 -9.41 23.09 -19.41
CA ILE A 669 -9.11 23.89 -20.60
C ILE A 669 -7.67 23.71 -21.03
N GLY A 670 -7.34 24.05 -22.26
CA GLY A 670 -5.98 23.86 -22.74
C GLY A 670 -5.77 24.21 -24.19
N GLY A 671 -4.57 23.93 -24.68
CA GLY A 671 -4.21 24.16 -26.05
C GLY A 671 -2.97 23.40 -26.48
N TYR A 672 -2.84 23.23 -27.79
CA TYR A 672 -1.72 22.58 -28.46
C TYR A 672 -0.90 23.59 -29.25
N ASN A 673 0.40 23.68 -28.95
CA ASN A 673 1.35 24.49 -29.67
C ASN A 673 2.27 23.58 -30.52
N PRO A 674 2.17 23.62 -31.86
CA PRO A 674 3.05 22.86 -32.74
C PRO A 674 4.48 23.41 -32.82
N LEU A 675 4.70 24.67 -32.42
CA LEU A 675 5.98 25.37 -32.46
C LEU A 675 6.68 25.34 -31.09
N GLU A 676 7.86 25.93 -31.03
CA GLU A 676 8.64 26.09 -29.80
C GLU A 676 8.24 27.35 -29.03
N TRP A 677 8.22 27.27 -27.71
CA TRP A 677 8.24 28.44 -26.82
C TRP A 677 9.66 29.04 -26.78
N LYS A 678 9.78 30.37 -26.79
CA LYS A 678 11.09 31.04 -26.89
C LYS A 678 11.26 32.22 -25.95
N SER A 679 10.24 32.58 -25.16
CA SER A 679 10.24 33.79 -24.34
C SER A 679 10.54 35.05 -25.14
N SER A 680 10.21 35.05 -26.43
CA SER A 680 10.77 35.99 -27.41
C SER A 680 10.24 37.42 -27.28
N GLY A 681 9.12 37.61 -26.57
CA GLY A 681 8.45 38.90 -26.40
C GLY A 681 7.54 39.27 -27.58
N PHE A 682 7.27 38.32 -28.50
CA PHE A 682 6.49 38.55 -29.70
C PHE A 682 5.31 37.57 -29.81
N ASN A 683 4.30 37.99 -30.59
CA ASN A 683 3.22 37.11 -31.02
C ASN A 683 3.77 36.10 -32.03
N ILE A 684 3.44 34.81 -31.87
CA ILE A 684 3.86 33.75 -32.78
C ILE A 684 2.67 33.28 -33.62
N GLU A 685 2.89 33.22 -34.94
CA GLU A 685 1.92 32.67 -35.89
C GLU A 685 2.02 31.13 -35.96
N ALA A 686 1.02 30.44 -35.43
CA ALA A 686 0.94 28.98 -35.38
C ALA A 686 -0.40 28.50 -35.94
N LYS A 687 -0.47 28.32 -37.26
CA LYS A 687 -1.70 27.90 -37.97
C LYS A 687 -2.31 26.59 -37.48
N ASP A 688 -1.47 25.64 -37.10
CA ASP A 688 -1.88 24.32 -36.64
C ASP A 688 -2.18 24.27 -35.13
N SER A 689 -2.12 25.42 -34.43
CA SER A 689 -2.53 25.53 -33.03
C SER A 689 -4.05 25.34 -32.88
N PHE A 690 -4.47 24.80 -31.74
CA PHE A 690 -5.88 24.73 -31.36
C PHE A 690 -6.02 24.80 -29.84
N ILE A 691 -7.18 25.28 -29.38
CA ILE A 691 -7.56 25.32 -27.96
C ILE A 691 -8.81 24.48 -27.72
N PHE A 692 -9.01 24.08 -26.47
CA PHE A 692 -10.10 23.20 -26.09
C PHE A 692 -10.65 23.46 -24.68
N SER A 693 -11.89 23.03 -24.45
CA SER A 693 -12.52 22.94 -23.13
C SER A 693 -13.33 21.64 -22.97
N PHE A 694 -13.24 21.03 -21.79
CA PHE A 694 -14.00 19.89 -21.33
C PHE A 694 -14.64 20.23 -19.98
N LYS A 695 -15.88 19.75 -19.74
CA LYS A 695 -16.58 20.00 -18.47
C LYS A 695 -15.83 19.44 -17.27
N ASN A 696 -15.28 18.24 -17.38
CA ASN A 696 -14.33 17.62 -16.45
C ASN A 696 -13.86 16.27 -17.02
N LYS A 697 -12.98 15.57 -16.29
CA LYS A 697 -12.42 14.27 -16.68
C LYS A 697 -13.45 13.15 -16.89
N ASP A 698 -14.60 13.21 -16.22
CA ASP A 698 -15.63 12.17 -16.25
C ASP A 698 -16.76 12.50 -17.24
N ASN A 699 -16.89 13.77 -17.64
CA ASN A 699 -17.89 14.29 -18.58
C ASN A 699 -17.22 14.95 -19.80
N PHE A 700 -16.63 14.11 -20.65
CA PHE A 700 -15.78 14.52 -21.78
C PHE A 700 -16.48 14.43 -23.16
N LYS A 701 -17.70 13.90 -23.26
CA LYS A 701 -18.36 13.57 -24.54
C LYS A 701 -18.66 14.77 -25.45
N ASN A 702 -18.79 15.96 -24.87
CA ASN A 702 -19.14 17.20 -25.59
C ASN A 702 -18.07 18.28 -25.40
N PRO A 703 -16.86 18.08 -25.96
CA PRO A 703 -15.79 19.06 -25.87
C PRO A 703 -16.07 20.27 -26.74
N ILE A 704 -15.55 21.42 -26.34
CA ILE A 704 -15.40 22.57 -27.23
C ILE A 704 -13.98 22.52 -27.79
N LEU A 705 -13.85 22.42 -29.10
CA LEU A 705 -12.58 22.40 -29.83
C LEU A 705 -12.57 23.57 -30.81
N SER A 706 -11.45 24.28 -30.92
CA SER A 706 -11.37 25.56 -31.62
C SER A 706 -10.02 25.75 -32.31
N ARG A 707 -10.00 25.90 -33.63
CA ARG A 707 -8.77 26.18 -34.41
C ARG A 707 -8.49 27.68 -34.52
N VAL A 708 -7.27 28.02 -34.91
CA VAL A 708 -6.90 29.40 -35.23
C VAL A 708 -7.70 29.90 -36.45
N LYS A 709 -8.41 31.00 -36.26
CA LYS A 709 -9.12 31.75 -37.31
C LYS A 709 -8.25 32.88 -37.88
N PHE A 710 -7.56 33.62 -37.02
CA PHE A 710 -6.67 34.72 -37.39
C PHE A 710 -5.26 34.46 -36.85
N THR A 711 -4.27 34.42 -37.74
CA THR A 711 -2.92 33.90 -37.44
C THR A 711 -2.03 34.87 -36.68
N ASN A 712 -2.29 36.17 -36.79
CA ASN A 712 -1.37 37.23 -36.39
C ASN A 712 -1.05 37.24 -34.87
N GLU A 713 -1.86 36.56 -34.04
CA GLU A 713 -1.70 36.49 -32.57
C GLU A 713 -2.19 35.15 -31.98
N SER A 714 -1.92 34.03 -32.66
CA SER A 714 -2.40 32.70 -32.21
C SER A 714 -1.72 32.18 -30.94
N LEU A 715 -0.49 32.62 -30.65
CA LEU A 715 0.28 32.29 -29.46
C LEU A 715 0.91 33.56 -28.90
N PHE A 716 0.97 33.65 -27.58
CA PHE A 716 1.62 34.74 -26.87
C PHE A 716 2.84 34.19 -26.13
N ASP A 717 4.05 34.58 -26.56
CA ASP A 717 5.32 34.04 -26.06
C ASP A 717 6.17 35.14 -25.42
N HIS A 718 5.87 35.45 -24.16
CA HIS A 718 6.50 36.52 -23.39
C HIS A 718 7.00 36.00 -22.03
N ILE A 719 8.13 36.50 -21.52
CA ILE A 719 8.72 36.12 -20.23
C ILE A 719 7.82 36.21 -18.98
N TYR A 720 6.64 36.84 -19.10
CA TYR A 720 5.67 37.07 -18.03
C TYR A 720 4.38 36.26 -18.20
N CYS A 721 4.30 35.44 -19.25
CA CYS A 721 3.17 34.54 -19.46
C CYS A 721 3.61 33.09 -19.30
N GLY A 722 2.64 32.24 -18.98
CA GLY A 722 2.76 30.81 -19.12
C GLY A 722 2.36 30.36 -20.53
N PRO A 723 1.85 29.13 -20.69
CA PRO A 723 1.37 28.63 -21.97
C PRO A 723 0.12 29.39 -22.42
N SER A 724 0.31 30.41 -23.27
CA SER A 724 -0.74 31.34 -23.70
C SER A 724 -1.02 31.24 -25.20
N PHE A 725 -2.27 31.00 -25.55
CA PHE A 725 -2.77 30.83 -26.91
C PHE A 725 -3.47 32.11 -27.36
N GLY A 726 -2.68 33.17 -27.47
CA GLY A 726 -3.18 34.52 -27.69
C GLY A 726 -4.01 35.01 -26.50
N ASN A 727 -5.03 35.83 -26.79
CA ASN A 727 -5.98 36.30 -25.78
C ASN A 727 -7.13 35.29 -25.52
N ASP A 728 -7.27 34.27 -26.37
CA ASP A 728 -8.35 33.29 -26.27
C ASP A 728 -8.13 32.28 -25.14
N LEU A 729 -6.87 32.06 -24.76
CA LEU A 729 -6.46 31.43 -23.51
C LEU A 729 -5.15 32.05 -23.05
N TYR A 730 -5.22 33.00 -22.11
CA TYR A 730 -4.07 33.71 -21.57
C TYR A 730 -3.82 33.30 -20.13
N ILE A 731 -2.56 33.01 -19.80
CA ILE A 731 -2.08 32.71 -18.45
C ILE A 731 -0.83 33.56 -18.21
N GLY A 732 -0.83 34.40 -17.18
CA GLY A 732 0.33 35.25 -16.91
C GLY A 732 0.25 36.01 -15.60
N VAL A 733 1.16 36.97 -15.46
CA VAL A 733 1.27 37.86 -14.30
C VAL A 733 1.01 39.30 -14.70
N SER A 734 0.31 40.03 -13.84
CA SER A 734 -0.03 41.44 -14.06
C SER A 734 1.02 42.43 -13.52
N ASP A 735 1.91 41.96 -12.64
CA ASP A 735 2.93 42.77 -11.96
C ASP A 735 4.28 42.79 -12.70
N ASN A 736 4.35 42.19 -13.89
CA ASN A 736 5.57 42.04 -14.70
C ASN A 736 6.73 41.38 -13.94
N ASN A 737 6.43 40.50 -12.97
CA ASN A 737 7.43 39.74 -12.23
C ASN A 737 7.31 38.25 -12.58
N SER A 738 8.26 37.72 -13.36
CA SER A 738 8.22 36.33 -13.83
C SER A 738 8.30 35.27 -12.71
N SER A 739 8.71 35.66 -11.50
CA SER A 739 8.71 34.80 -10.31
C SER A 739 7.39 34.83 -9.53
N SER A 740 6.44 35.71 -9.89
CA SER A 740 5.10 35.75 -9.29
C SER A 740 4.25 34.58 -9.78
N GLU A 741 3.36 34.09 -8.91
CA GLU A 741 2.37 33.10 -9.31
C GLU A 741 1.35 33.70 -10.29
N TYR A 742 0.86 32.90 -11.23
CA TYR A 742 -0.11 33.34 -12.22
C TYR A 742 -1.35 33.96 -11.56
N ASN A 743 -1.57 35.25 -11.82
CA ASN A 743 -2.65 36.04 -11.24
C ASN A 743 -3.50 36.78 -12.29
N HIS A 744 -3.19 36.57 -13.57
CA HIS A 744 -3.88 37.19 -14.69
C HIS A 744 -4.22 36.11 -15.72
N ASN A 745 -5.26 35.32 -15.45
CA ASN A 745 -5.68 34.22 -16.32
C ASN A 745 -7.08 34.50 -16.89
N VAL A 746 -7.22 34.54 -18.21
CA VAL A 746 -8.47 34.90 -18.90
C VAL A 746 -8.66 34.10 -20.19
N CYS A 747 -9.92 33.90 -20.57
CA CYS A 747 -10.29 33.36 -21.89
C CYS A 747 -11.17 34.37 -22.60
N LYS A 748 -10.70 34.93 -23.72
CA LYS A 748 -11.49 35.79 -24.61
C LYS A 748 -11.87 35.04 -25.88
N HIS A 749 -12.53 35.72 -26.82
CA HIS A 749 -12.76 35.20 -28.17
C HIS A 749 -12.27 36.22 -29.21
N VAL A 750 -11.07 36.00 -29.73
CA VAL A 750 -10.40 36.95 -30.64
C VAL A 750 -9.89 36.22 -31.88
N ASN A 751 -8.97 35.28 -31.70
CA ASN A 751 -8.17 34.69 -32.77
C ASN A 751 -8.56 33.25 -33.11
N TYR A 752 -9.37 32.59 -32.29
CA TYR A 752 -9.81 31.21 -32.51
C TYR A 752 -11.28 31.13 -32.98
N GLU A 753 -11.68 30.05 -33.63
CA GLU A 753 -12.99 29.91 -34.29
C GLU A 753 -14.18 29.95 -33.32
N ARG A 754 -14.00 29.34 -32.14
CA ARG A 754 -15.01 29.15 -31.09
C ARG A 754 -14.49 29.63 -29.73
N LYS A 755 -15.40 30.20 -28.95
CA LYS A 755 -15.18 30.53 -27.53
C LYS A 755 -15.13 29.23 -26.70
N ILE A 756 -14.10 29.06 -25.87
CA ILE A 756 -13.92 27.85 -25.04
C ILE A 756 -14.54 27.94 -23.64
N ARG A 757 -14.94 29.14 -23.20
CA ARG A 757 -15.60 29.36 -21.90
C ARG A 757 -16.75 30.35 -22.03
N GLU A 758 -17.82 30.20 -21.27
CA GLU A 758 -18.96 31.11 -21.34
C GLU A 758 -18.64 32.51 -20.82
N THR A 759 -17.78 32.63 -19.80
CA THR A 759 -17.38 33.90 -19.19
C THR A 759 -15.96 34.32 -19.61
N GLU A 760 -15.70 35.63 -19.60
CA GLU A 760 -14.36 36.21 -19.81
C GLU A 760 -13.70 36.65 -18.50
N ASP A 761 -14.31 36.32 -17.36
CA ASP A 761 -13.81 36.64 -16.04
C ASP A 761 -12.49 35.93 -15.75
N TYR A 762 -11.72 36.50 -14.81
CA TYR A 762 -10.53 35.85 -14.31
C TYR A 762 -10.83 34.48 -13.72
N PHE A 763 -9.95 33.52 -13.98
CA PHE A 763 -10.06 32.18 -13.40
C PHE A 763 -8.83 31.79 -12.57
N LEU A 764 -9.07 30.92 -11.60
CA LEU A 764 -8.06 30.32 -10.77
C LEU A 764 -7.71 28.92 -11.27
N ILE A 765 -6.41 28.64 -11.31
CA ILE A 765 -5.86 27.36 -11.73
C ILE A 765 -5.71 26.46 -10.50
N GLU A 766 -6.35 25.29 -10.51
CA GLU A 766 -6.14 24.25 -9.51
C GLU A 766 -4.80 23.55 -9.73
N ASP A 767 -4.56 23.13 -10.97
CA ASP A 767 -3.31 22.53 -11.44
C ASP A 767 -3.19 22.72 -12.95
N TYR A 768 -1.97 22.63 -13.49
CA TYR A 768 -1.75 22.57 -14.94
C TYR A 768 -0.58 21.65 -15.28
N GLU A 769 -0.65 21.02 -16.44
CA GLU A 769 0.36 20.10 -16.94
C GLU A 769 0.71 20.45 -18.38
N VAL A 770 2.01 20.49 -18.68
CA VAL A 770 2.54 20.71 -20.03
C VAL A 770 3.31 19.47 -20.44
N PHE A 771 2.93 18.90 -21.58
CA PHE A 771 3.56 17.72 -22.16
C PHE A 771 4.19 18.05 -23.50
N GLN A 772 5.32 17.41 -23.81
CA GLN A 772 5.86 17.33 -25.16
C GLN A 772 5.37 16.04 -25.83
N ILE A 773 4.85 16.16 -27.04
CA ILE A 773 4.49 15.01 -27.86
C ILE A 773 5.77 14.51 -28.55
N ILE A 774 6.10 13.23 -28.32
CA ILE A 774 7.22 12.53 -28.94
C ILE A 774 6.63 11.62 -30.01
N LEU A 775 6.76 12.02 -31.27
CA LEU A 775 6.37 11.22 -32.45
C LEU A 775 7.44 10.13 -32.65
N ASP A 776 7.07 8.85 -32.64
CA ASP A 776 7.99 7.74 -32.99
C ASP A 776 8.20 7.62 -34.52
#